data_AF-A0A015U673-F1
#
_entry.id   AF-A0A015U673-F1
#
_cell.length_a   1.000
_cell.length_b   1.000
_cell.length_c   1.000
_cell.angle_alpha   90.00
_cell.angle_beta   90.00
_cell.angle_gamma   90.00
#
_symmetry.space_group_name_H-M   'P 1'
#
loop_
_entity.id
_entity.type
_entity.pdbx_description
1 polymer ?
#
loop_
_entity_poly.entity_id
_entity_poly.type
_entity_poly.pdbx_seq_one_letter_code
_entity_poly.pdbx_strand_id
1 'polypeptide(L)'
;MQVYDRNKEPRVVLCESDSSNQQVGVQEDDILTLSLTSYECVRLEPGDFVEFLGARFWLVEAYTPKQASTVEWQYNVKFYGTQSIVRQALMLSSENVPLEAYTAPAREQLAMVVKNLNRWMGNITDWKVGDCISTENLVIDYSGGTYVNEALNKISDAVGEGAEWWMEGMTVNLSRCEHDEPIDLGYDNGLLSIERDNADNVKFFTRLFPVGSTKNIDPEKYGHSRLQLPTGDKYVERNTEEFGVIEHYEAEAFEKIFPRRTGHVSVVSSEQAKNDDGTEFTVYYFTDESLNFNPNDYEIGGLVKHVVFQDGELAGRDFEVNYNASTKRFEIITTFPYDDDTQVPGGLLVPKTGDAYILYNIRMPDEYYPAAETEYGDAVGDFLETHSGMTDRSVFKCRTDYINLDQRGVVLTIGQRVRLVSDRYFPKTGYRESRITRITRNVQRPNEADIEISDVLSKTSQSRMQDSITTIRTEVKTATTTFPDIIKSWDNTLPTDNNLFSSRRSQKEFISKLKADTAKEIITYLKGVYFGRFEQGVNGGCVDGEGNAEFLTAVIRELLRSTKFVDGMLGEGFQLWMDKLTGLSNLTVDKVTIRQTLVALELLIEKVRSIGGQFIVSAANGKIKSVIREGDNYKIVFEQDNAFVEHDLMRCASFTGAIKGYWVEVSRSDSNGITVPVSEFSGVEPVAGDECVLMGNTENPLRQNLISIAATEDGQPRVDVLDGVKSKNFNGCLRVRFGNLDGIKDDRFPLDNQPHDNGLYGDNVYLRGTFILMTGEDILTKFEIVEGKISSAVEGLRKEFTEDKSYLDNASFGDGMNKWDTENEATFFLLGGKWIWVNDAPLSTKTDYACVRNDDGRVTVYICNKHIIQKHENFRFIPTYTDVNDEGEKRPEAVYLAFFYRVAKAGRLRIDFENADKTGFENFNMFTYDGELEVTDGYQIFNHSGLWNGTGDFKLSFTGEIYLYMLVLSTDRAEALAYKYKTLFEQSEKLIKIAASNFDKDGNIIESSQIVTKADMNLMASGLFDEHGHLVSGAGLITKKDAAGAFVVDENGNLKSLIGASVEGVKIKGDYITLEGLVTANNNFKILLDGSIETRNAKIYGTVYAYEGKIGGFTIESGRLYWKSGDYFGNDSRSLKLGVSQTGMEGIVDVSFNAATQGKFGVKAVGSNSGGAAIYASSKSSGQSYPISANTYAGYFDGGVHVNGNVYCGVILANEIGTSWGLGSDGTYSYTKGLTKDISFAGGVRWRFVNGLLIQYG
;
A
#
# COMPACT_ATOMS: atom_id res chain seq x y z
N MET A 1 10.17 -1.53 -12.63
CA MET A 1 10.28 -2.31 -13.88
C MET A 1 11.06 -3.62 -13.72
N GLN A 2 10.62 -4.68 -14.38
CA GLN A 2 11.32 -5.98 -14.46
C GLN A 2 12.33 -5.97 -15.61
N VAL A 3 13.57 -6.34 -15.33
CA VAL A 3 14.60 -6.62 -16.36
C VAL A 3 14.55 -8.09 -16.73
N TYR A 4 14.55 -8.36 -18.03
CA TYR A 4 14.58 -9.70 -18.60
C TYR A 4 15.90 -9.96 -19.31
N ASP A 5 16.35 -11.21 -19.29
CA ASP A 5 17.46 -11.64 -20.13
C ASP A 5 17.03 -11.85 -21.59
N ARG A 6 17.98 -12.23 -22.47
CA ARG A 6 17.71 -12.51 -23.89
C ARG A 6 16.70 -13.66 -24.12
N ASN A 7 16.52 -14.55 -23.15
CA ASN A 7 15.59 -15.68 -23.19
C ASN A 7 14.23 -15.34 -22.59
N LYS A 8 14.02 -14.08 -22.16
CA LYS A 8 12.83 -13.57 -21.46
C LYS A 8 12.66 -14.09 -20.03
N GLU A 9 13.73 -14.58 -19.41
CA GLU A 9 13.72 -14.95 -18.00
C GLU A 9 13.97 -13.70 -17.14
N PRO A 10 13.26 -13.53 -16.01
CA PRO A 10 13.42 -12.36 -15.14
C PRO A 10 14.79 -12.38 -14.45
N ARG A 11 15.57 -11.31 -14.59
CA ARG A 11 16.86 -11.14 -13.89
C ARG A 11 16.75 -10.39 -12.58
N VAL A 12 16.19 -9.18 -12.62
CA VAL A 12 16.11 -8.28 -11.47
C VAL A 12 14.96 -7.30 -11.63
N VAL A 13 14.33 -6.94 -10.51
CA VAL A 13 13.37 -5.84 -10.45
C VAL A 13 14.13 -4.56 -10.13
N LEU A 14 14.11 -3.64 -11.06
CA LEU A 14 14.62 -2.29 -10.91
C LEU A 14 13.45 -1.38 -10.48
N CYS A 15 13.41 -0.98 -9.21
CA CYS A 15 12.39 -0.05 -8.70
C CYS A 15 12.54 1.33 -9.33
N GLU A 16 11.45 1.91 -9.82
CA GLU A 16 11.47 3.23 -10.44
C GLU A 16 11.62 4.32 -9.35
N SER A 17 12.56 5.25 -9.54
CA SER A 17 12.66 6.46 -8.73
C SER A 17 12.12 7.66 -9.51
N ASP A 18 11.77 8.75 -8.81
CA ASP A 18 11.38 10.03 -9.43
C ASP A 18 12.45 10.61 -10.37
N SER A 19 13.70 10.10 -10.34
CA SER A 19 14.78 10.52 -11.25
C SER A 19 14.87 9.71 -12.54
N SER A 20 14.14 8.59 -12.64
CA SER A 20 14.11 7.75 -13.83
C SER A 20 13.28 8.42 -14.92
N ASN A 21 13.84 8.54 -16.12
CA ASN A 21 13.23 9.26 -17.24
C ASN A 21 13.43 8.53 -18.56
N GLN A 22 12.53 8.81 -19.50
CA GLN A 22 12.69 8.49 -20.92
C GLN A 22 12.85 9.80 -21.69
N GLN A 23 13.83 9.85 -22.58
CA GLN A 23 13.98 10.88 -23.58
C GLN A 23 13.77 10.26 -24.97
N VAL A 24 12.86 10.82 -25.75
CA VAL A 24 12.56 10.40 -27.12
C VAL A 24 12.24 11.61 -27.99
N GLY A 25 12.72 11.62 -29.23
CA GLY A 25 12.46 12.68 -30.19
C GLY A 25 12.44 12.16 -31.63
N VAL A 26 11.83 12.91 -32.54
CA VAL A 26 11.80 12.57 -33.97
C VAL A 26 13.21 12.68 -34.53
N GLN A 27 13.69 11.63 -35.22
CA GLN A 27 15.08 11.49 -35.69
C GLN A 27 16.16 11.58 -34.58
N GLU A 28 15.77 11.40 -33.31
CA GLU A 28 16.69 11.44 -32.17
C GLU A 28 16.80 10.06 -31.49
N ASP A 29 17.60 10.00 -30.43
CA ASP A 29 17.74 8.80 -29.61
C ASP A 29 16.51 8.59 -28.71
N ASP A 30 16.05 7.33 -28.62
CA ASP A 30 15.11 6.88 -27.59
C ASP A 30 15.90 6.20 -26.46
N ILE A 31 16.00 6.85 -25.30
CA ILE A 31 16.84 6.43 -24.17
C ILE A 31 16.00 6.40 -22.91
N LEU A 32 15.99 5.24 -22.25
CA LEU A 32 15.38 5.02 -20.95
C LEU A 32 16.48 4.95 -19.88
N THR A 33 16.53 5.95 -19.00
CA THR A 33 17.49 6.00 -17.89
C THR A 33 16.82 5.58 -16.60
N LEU A 34 17.30 4.48 -16.01
CA LEU A 34 16.80 3.96 -14.73
C LEU A 34 17.81 4.20 -13.63
N SER A 35 17.40 4.94 -12.62
CA SER A 35 18.22 5.29 -11.46
C SER A 35 17.56 4.77 -10.19
N LEU A 36 18.20 3.88 -9.45
CA LEU A 36 17.65 3.29 -8.21
C LEU A 36 18.71 2.59 -7.35
N THR A 37 18.26 2.10 -6.21
CA THR A 37 19.05 1.32 -5.26
C THR A 37 18.49 -0.11 -5.13
N SER A 38 19.36 -1.12 -5.14
CA SER A 38 19.05 -2.52 -4.86
C SER A 38 19.89 -3.04 -3.69
N TYR A 39 19.38 -4.06 -2.98
CA TYR A 39 20.09 -4.73 -1.89
C TYR A 39 20.90 -5.96 -2.34
N GLU A 40 20.81 -6.31 -3.62
CA GLU A 40 21.55 -7.41 -4.24
C GLU A 40 22.39 -6.89 -5.41
N CYS A 41 23.62 -7.41 -5.55
CA CYS A 41 24.50 -7.09 -6.67
C CYS A 41 24.13 -7.94 -7.89
N VAL A 42 23.30 -7.39 -8.78
CA VAL A 42 22.98 -8.05 -10.06
C VAL A 42 23.70 -7.34 -11.19
N ARG A 43 24.66 -8.03 -11.81
CA ARG A 43 25.31 -7.58 -13.04
C ARG A 43 24.35 -7.76 -14.22
N LEU A 44 24.25 -6.74 -15.07
CA LEU A 44 23.44 -6.79 -16.28
C LEU A 44 24.34 -7.03 -17.50
N GLU A 45 23.84 -7.82 -18.43
CA GLU A 45 24.58 -8.26 -19.63
C GLU A 45 24.02 -7.61 -20.90
N PRO A 46 24.84 -7.39 -21.94
CA PRO A 46 24.36 -6.89 -23.22
C PRO A 46 23.21 -7.76 -23.75
N GLY A 47 22.14 -7.13 -24.22
CA GLY A 47 20.92 -7.79 -24.71
C GLY A 47 19.86 -8.08 -23.65
N ASP A 48 20.14 -7.85 -22.37
CA ASP A 48 19.09 -7.74 -21.35
C ASP A 48 18.16 -6.56 -21.72
N PHE A 49 16.86 -6.68 -21.43
CA PHE A 49 15.87 -5.68 -21.87
C PHE A 49 14.81 -5.40 -20.81
N VAL A 50 14.15 -4.24 -20.97
CA VAL A 50 12.98 -3.81 -20.21
C VAL A 50 11.86 -3.40 -21.15
N GLU A 51 10.62 -3.49 -20.68
CA GLU A 51 9.44 -3.02 -21.42
C GLU A 51 8.84 -1.80 -20.70
N PHE A 52 8.67 -0.69 -21.43
CA PHE A 52 8.11 0.57 -20.94
C PHE A 52 7.14 1.16 -21.97
N LEU A 53 5.92 1.52 -21.55
CA LEU A 53 4.84 2.02 -22.42
C LEU A 53 4.60 1.18 -23.70
N GLY A 54 4.78 -0.15 -23.61
CA GLY A 54 4.60 -1.06 -24.74
C GLY A 54 5.80 -1.15 -25.71
N ALA A 55 6.85 -0.35 -25.50
CA ALA A 55 8.11 -0.42 -26.24
C ALA A 55 9.18 -1.19 -25.46
N ARG A 56 10.12 -1.81 -26.19
CA ARG A 56 11.28 -2.51 -25.62
C ARG A 56 12.51 -1.62 -25.65
N PHE A 57 13.29 -1.69 -24.58
CA PHE A 57 14.57 -1.00 -24.44
C PHE A 57 15.64 -2.01 -24.05
N TRP A 58 16.76 -2.00 -24.77
CA TRP A 58 17.84 -2.97 -24.61
C TRP A 58 19.07 -2.36 -23.96
N LEU A 59 19.74 -3.16 -23.14
CA LEU A 59 21.07 -2.85 -22.65
C LEU A 59 22.09 -3.19 -23.73
N VAL A 60 22.86 -2.21 -24.18
CA VAL A 60 23.85 -2.39 -25.25
C VAL A 60 25.21 -2.80 -24.69
N GLU A 61 25.57 -2.31 -23.51
CA GLU A 61 26.87 -2.53 -22.87
C GLU A 61 26.69 -3.17 -21.50
N ALA A 62 27.62 -4.04 -21.10
CA ALA A 62 27.55 -4.69 -19.79
C ALA A 62 27.56 -3.64 -18.66
N TYR A 63 26.65 -3.77 -17.70
CA TYR A 63 26.53 -2.82 -16.59
C TYR A 63 26.77 -3.49 -15.25
N THR A 64 27.68 -2.91 -14.47
CA THR A 64 27.96 -3.32 -13.09
C THR A 64 27.55 -2.16 -12.17
N PRO A 65 26.66 -2.39 -11.20
CA PRO A 65 26.20 -1.34 -10.30
C PRO A 65 27.31 -0.87 -9.36
N LYS A 66 27.20 0.39 -8.91
CA LYS A 66 28.12 0.95 -7.92
C LYS A 66 27.79 0.42 -6.53
N GLN A 67 28.78 -0.15 -5.83
CA GLN A 67 28.62 -0.54 -4.43
C GLN A 67 28.53 0.72 -3.55
N ALA A 68 27.37 0.97 -2.95
CA ALA A 68 27.15 2.07 -2.00
C ALA A 68 27.48 1.66 -0.56
N SER A 69 27.26 0.40 -0.19
CA SER A 69 27.64 -0.18 1.10
C SER A 69 27.86 -1.70 1.02
N THR A 70 28.05 -2.38 2.15
CA THR A 70 28.14 -3.86 2.19
C THR A 70 26.86 -4.56 1.71
N VAL A 71 25.73 -3.86 1.70
CA VAL A 71 24.40 -4.41 1.38
C VAL A 71 23.63 -3.57 0.37
N GLU A 72 24.20 -2.48 -0.15
CA GLU A 72 23.49 -1.51 -0.99
C GLU A 72 24.25 -1.24 -2.29
N TRP A 73 23.53 -1.31 -3.42
CA TRP A 73 24.05 -1.15 -4.77
C TRP A 73 23.23 -0.11 -5.53
N GLN A 74 23.90 0.90 -6.08
CA GLN A 74 23.31 1.97 -6.86
C GLN A 74 23.40 1.66 -8.35
N TYR A 75 22.24 1.69 -9.00
CA TYR A 75 22.08 1.58 -10.45
C TYR A 75 21.78 2.96 -11.03
N ASN A 76 22.48 3.30 -12.10
CA ASN A 76 22.18 4.38 -13.03
C ASN A 76 22.53 3.84 -14.41
N VAL A 77 21.56 3.17 -15.02
CA VAL A 77 21.72 2.38 -16.24
C VAL A 77 20.87 2.97 -17.35
N LYS A 78 21.42 2.97 -18.57
CA LYS A 78 20.74 3.42 -19.78
C LYS A 78 20.35 2.21 -20.61
N PHE A 79 19.06 2.09 -20.89
CA PHE A 79 18.53 1.17 -21.89
C PHE A 79 18.17 1.98 -23.14
N TYR A 80 18.39 1.38 -24.30
CA TYR A 80 18.27 2.03 -25.61
C TYR A 80 17.07 1.46 -26.36
N GLY A 81 16.17 2.33 -26.81
CA GLY A 81 15.02 1.97 -27.64
C GLY A 81 15.42 1.68 -29.08
N THR A 82 14.43 1.40 -29.94
CA THR A 82 14.67 0.99 -31.33
C THR A 82 15.41 2.05 -32.15
N GLN A 83 15.07 3.33 -32.00
CA GLN A 83 15.74 4.46 -32.67
C GLN A 83 17.22 4.57 -32.27
N SER A 84 17.57 4.16 -31.06
CA SER A 84 18.93 4.23 -30.56
C SER A 84 19.80 3.06 -31.02
N ILE A 85 19.26 1.83 -31.09
CA ILE A 85 20.08 0.64 -31.38
C ILE A 85 20.46 0.52 -32.86
N VAL A 86 19.71 1.15 -33.77
CA VAL A 86 20.01 1.05 -35.22
C VAL A 86 21.37 1.61 -35.60
N ARG A 87 21.95 2.50 -34.78
CA ARG A 87 23.31 3.03 -35.00
C ARG A 87 24.42 1.97 -34.93
N GLN A 88 24.10 0.77 -34.44
CA GLN A 88 25.05 -0.35 -34.38
C GLN A 88 25.01 -1.23 -35.64
N ALA A 89 24.03 -1.03 -36.52
CA ALA A 89 23.86 -1.79 -37.75
C ALA A 89 24.51 -1.08 -38.94
N LEU A 90 25.21 -1.83 -39.78
CA LEU A 90 25.81 -1.36 -41.03
C LEU A 90 24.96 -1.71 -42.25
N MET A 91 24.95 -0.81 -43.23
CA MET A 91 24.41 -1.08 -44.57
C MET A 91 25.38 -1.95 -45.37
N LEU A 92 25.05 -3.23 -45.56
CA LEU A 92 25.83 -4.16 -46.37
C LEU A 92 24.98 -4.76 -47.50
N SER A 93 25.66 -5.20 -48.56
CA SER A 93 25.09 -5.99 -49.64
C SER A 93 24.77 -7.42 -49.20
N SER A 94 24.20 -8.24 -50.10
CA SER A 94 23.97 -9.66 -49.88
C SER A 94 25.24 -10.47 -49.59
N GLU A 95 26.41 -9.95 -49.96
CA GLU A 95 27.72 -10.58 -49.73
C GLU A 95 28.38 -10.11 -48.44
N ASN A 96 27.68 -9.33 -47.60
CA ASN A 96 28.18 -8.73 -46.37
C ASN A 96 29.38 -7.77 -46.56
N VAL A 97 29.48 -7.12 -47.73
CA VAL A 97 30.40 -5.99 -47.98
C VAL A 97 29.64 -4.66 -47.93
N PRO A 98 30.28 -3.52 -47.63
CA PRO A 98 29.61 -2.21 -47.63
C PRO A 98 28.77 -2.02 -48.89
N LEU A 99 27.52 -1.62 -48.71
CA LEU A 99 26.63 -1.34 -49.85
C LEU A 99 27.20 -0.14 -50.62
N GLU A 100 27.30 -0.27 -51.94
CA GLU A 100 27.68 0.85 -52.82
C GLU A 100 26.49 1.78 -53.06
N ALA A 101 26.57 2.67 -54.05
CA ALA A 101 25.45 3.51 -54.45
C ALA A 101 24.23 2.66 -54.84
N TYR A 102 23.08 2.90 -54.19
CA TYR A 102 21.85 2.17 -54.44
C TYR A 102 20.79 3.13 -54.97
N THR A 103 20.23 2.79 -56.13
CA THR A 103 19.23 3.60 -56.85
C THR A 103 17.88 2.91 -56.77
N ALA A 104 16.98 3.44 -55.95
CA ALA A 104 15.66 2.83 -55.71
C ALA A 104 14.69 3.85 -55.08
N PRO A 105 13.37 3.63 -55.17
CA PRO A 105 12.37 4.49 -54.52
C PRO A 105 12.54 4.50 -52.99
N ALA A 106 12.09 5.55 -52.29
CA ALA A 106 12.24 5.68 -50.84
C ALA A 106 11.77 4.44 -50.06
N ARG A 107 10.66 3.81 -50.50
CA ARG A 107 10.16 2.57 -49.89
C ARG A 107 11.12 1.39 -50.05
N GLU A 108 11.78 1.27 -51.20
CA GLU A 108 12.77 0.21 -51.45
C GLU A 108 14.09 0.49 -50.74
N GLN A 109 14.49 1.77 -50.63
CA GLN A 109 15.60 2.20 -49.78
C GLN A 109 15.33 1.80 -48.31
N LEU A 110 14.12 2.07 -47.81
CA LEU A 110 13.71 1.65 -46.46
C LEU A 110 13.66 0.13 -46.31
N ALA A 111 13.18 -0.59 -47.33
CA ALA A 111 13.18 -2.05 -47.32
C ALA A 111 14.60 -2.62 -47.24
N MET A 112 15.58 -1.97 -47.89
CA MET A 112 16.99 -2.32 -47.75
C MET A 112 17.52 -2.05 -46.35
N VAL A 113 17.14 -0.94 -45.72
CA VAL A 113 17.45 -0.64 -44.32
C VAL A 113 16.87 -1.72 -43.40
N VAL A 114 15.59 -2.02 -43.52
CA VAL A 114 14.90 -3.04 -42.72
C VAL A 114 15.52 -4.42 -42.90
N LYS A 115 15.93 -4.78 -44.12
CA LYS A 115 16.66 -6.02 -44.41
C LYS A 115 17.99 -6.09 -43.65
N ASN A 116 18.74 -4.98 -43.64
CA ASN A 116 20.02 -4.89 -42.91
C ASN A 116 19.83 -4.95 -41.39
N LEU A 117 18.78 -4.32 -40.85
CA LEU A 117 18.41 -4.40 -39.43
C LEU A 117 18.03 -5.81 -39.00
N ASN A 118 17.18 -6.48 -39.79
CA ASN A 118 16.78 -7.87 -39.58
C ASN A 118 17.99 -8.82 -39.63
N ARG A 119 18.92 -8.62 -40.57
CA ARG A 119 20.19 -9.37 -40.61
C ARG A 119 21.02 -9.16 -39.35
N TRP A 120 21.25 -7.90 -38.98
CA TRP A 120 22.07 -7.54 -37.81
C TRP A 120 21.52 -8.13 -36.51
N MET A 121 20.19 -8.18 -36.34
CA MET A 121 19.52 -8.80 -35.19
C MET A 121 19.41 -10.34 -35.28
N GLY A 122 20.27 -11.01 -36.04
CA GLY A 122 20.31 -12.47 -36.12
C GLY A 122 19.34 -13.07 -37.13
N ASN A 123 19.07 -12.39 -38.25
CA ASN A 123 18.15 -12.79 -39.31
C ASN A 123 16.71 -13.01 -38.83
N ILE A 124 16.25 -12.18 -37.90
CA ILE A 124 14.83 -12.11 -37.53
C ILE A 124 14.02 -11.45 -38.66
N THR A 125 12.69 -11.43 -38.54
CA THR A 125 11.82 -10.76 -39.51
C THR A 125 10.95 -9.66 -38.89
N ASP A 126 11.25 -9.28 -37.65
CA ASP A 126 10.36 -8.45 -36.85
C ASP A 126 10.42 -6.96 -37.23
N TRP A 127 11.49 -6.50 -37.90
CA TRP A 127 11.54 -5.15 -38.45
C TRP A 127 10.73 -5.04 -39.74
N LYS A 128 9.94 -3.97 -39.88
CA LYS A 128 9.05 -3.70 -41.03
C LYS A 128 9.19 -2.28 -41.56
N VAL A 129 8.84 -2.11 -42.83
CA VAL A 129 8.60 -0.79 -43.42
C VAL A 129 7.17 -0.39 -43.07
N GLY A 130 7.01 0.79 -42.47
CA GLY A 130 5.71 1.37 -42.16
C GLY A 130 5.28 2.40 -43.20
N ASP A 131 4.80 3.54 -42.73
CA ASP A 131 4.44 4.66 -43.59
C ASP A 131 5.69 5.19 -44.30
N CYS A 132 5.58 5.41 -45.60
CA CYS A 132 6.68 5.84 -46.41
C CYS A 132 6.16 6.71 -47.54
N ILE A 133 6.68 7.94 -47.61
CA ILE A 133 6.40 8.86 -48.68
C ILE A 133 6.78 8.23 -50.03
N SER A 134 5.84 8.30 -50.98
CA SER A 134 6.06 7.74 -52.31
C SER A 134 6.98 8.66 -53.09
N THR A 135 8.19 8.21 -53.38
CA THR A 135 9.17 8.93 -54.21
C THR A 135 9.51 8.16 -55.47
N GLU A 136 10.19 8.83 -56.39
CA GLU A 136 10.96 8.22 -57.45
C GLU A 136 12.26 7.58 -56.93
N ASN A 137 13.03 6.99 -57.84
CA ASN A 137 14.34 6.45 -57.56
C ASN A 137 15.28 7.53 -56.99
N LEU A 138 15.65 7.36 -55.73
CA LEU A 138 16.69 8.12 -55.06
C LEU A 138 18.02 7.41 -55.29
N VAL A 139 19.07 8.16 -55.63
CA VAL A 139 20.44 7.65 -55.70
C VAL A 139 21.14 8.00 -54.39
N ILE A 140 21.27 7.01 -53.49
CA ILE A 140 21.95 7.21 -52.20
C ILE A 140 23.30 6.49 -52.23
N ASP A 141 24.36 7.24 -51.93
CA ASP A 141 25.69 6.66 -51.77
C ASP A 141 25.92 6.17 -50.33
N TYR A 142 26.03 4.84 -50.19
CA TYR A 142 26.37 4.16 -48.94
C TYR A 142 27.86 3.78 -48.85
N SER A 143 28.65 4.10 -49.87
CA SER A 143 30.08 3.81 -49.92
C SER A 143 30.81 4.38 -48.69
N GLY A 144 31.79 3.63 -48.18
CA GLY A 144 32.54 4.00 -46.97
C GLY A 144 32.06 3.38 -45.65
N GLY A 145 31.04 2.52 -45.66
CA GLY A 145 30.57 1.82 -44.46
C GLY A 145 29.57 2.63 -43.63
N THR A 146 28.50 3.06 -44.28
CA THR A 146 27.43 3.87 -43.67
C THR A 146 26.62 3.07 -42.63
N TYR A 147 26.41 3.64 -41.43
CA TYR A 147 25.53 3.05 -40.40
C TYR A 147 24.06 3.29 -40.74
N VAL A 148 23.14 2.47 -40.21
CA VAL A 148 21.71 2.56 -40.57
C VAL A 148 21.09 3.91 -40.19
N ASN A 149 21.45 4.52 -39.06
CA ASN A 149 20.94 5.85 -38.70
C ASN A 149 21.41 6.93 -39.70
N GLU A 150 22.66 6.85 -40.15
CA GLU A 150 23.20 7.75 -41.17
C GLU A 150 22.53 7.51 -42.52
N ALA A 151 22.25 6.25 -42.86
CA ALA A 151 21.50 5.89 -44.05
C ALA A 151 20.07 6.46 -44.01
N LEU A 152 19.38 6.39 -42.88
CA LEU A 152 18.06 6.97 -42.69
C LEU A 152 18.08 8.50 -42.83
N ASN A 153 19.09 9.18 -42.26
CA ASN A 153 19.30 10.63 -42.46
C ASN A 153 19.53 10.97 -43.94
N LYS A 154 20.43 10.25 -44.61
CA LYS A 154 20.69 10.43 -46.06
C LYS A 154 19.44 10.22 -46.91
N ILE A 155 18.63 9.20 -46.57
CA ILE A 155 17.36 8.94 -47.28
C ILE A 155 16.38 10.10 -47.04
N SER A 156 16.14 10.53 -45.79
CA SER A 156 15.22 11.63 -45.50
C SER A 156 15.66 12.94 -46.15
N ASP A 157 16.95 13.24 -46.13
CA ASP A 157 17.51 14.44 -46.75
C ASP A 157 17.38 14.40 -48.28
N ALA A 158 17.57 13.23 -48.91
CA ALA A 158 17.44 13.06 -50.36
C ALA A 158 15.99 13.08 -50.86
N VAL A 159 15.03 12.66 -50.05
CA VAL A 159 13.59 12.78 -50.38
C VAL A 159 13.20 14.25 -50.50
N GLY A 160 13.69 15.11 -49.59
CA GLY A 160 13.25 16.49 -49.48
C GLY A 160 11.85 16.63 -48.86
N GLU A 161 11.21 17.77 -49.05
CA GLU A 161 9.79 18.02 -48.66
C GLU A 161 9.43 17.86 -47.17
N GLY A 162 10.42 17.93 -46.27
CA GLY A 162 10.19 17.75 -44.83
C GLY A 162 9.92 16.30 -44.42
N ALA A 163 10.40 15.33 -45.21
CA ALA A 163 10.39 13.93 -44.84
C ALA A 163 11.24 13.68 -43.57
N GLU A 164 10.67 12.97 -42.62
CA GLU A 164 11.30 12.61 -41.36
C GLU A 164 11.32 11.10 -41.23
N TRP A 165 12.26 10.55 -40.46
CA TRP A 165 12.21 9.14 -40.09
C TRP A 165 11.91 9.03 -38.61
N TRP A 166 11.08 8.05 -38.28
CA TRP A 166 10.69 7.76 -36.91
C TRP A 166 10.38 6.27 -36.79
N MET A 167 10.48 5.73 -35.58
CA MET A 167 10.23 4.33 -35.34
C MET A 167 9.17 4.15 -34.28
N GLU A 168 8.29 3.17 -34.52
CA GLU A 168 7.27 2.75 -33.59
C GLU A 168 7.36 1.23 -33.41
N GLY A 169 7.84 0.83 -32.24
CA GLY A 169 8.35 -0.51 -32.06
C GLY A 169 9.45 -0.82 -33.07
N MET A 170 9.25 -1.88 -33.87
CA MET A 170 10.19 -2.32 -34.91
C MET A 170 9.72 -1.93 -36.32
N THR A 171 8.84 -0.95 -36.44
CA THR A 171 8.41 -0.40 -37.72
C THR A 171 9.17 0.88 -38.00
N VAL A 172 9.86 0.96 -39.14
CA VAL A 172 10.55 2.17 -39.61
C VAL A 172 9.63 2.93 -40.54
N ASN A 173 9.33 4.17 -40.22
CA ASN A 173 8.52 5.07 -41.04
C ASN A 173 9.41 6.17 -41.64
N LEU A 174 9.03 6.65 -42.83
CA LEU A 174 9.69 7.73 -43.56
C LEU A 174 8.64 8.65 -44.20
N SER A 175 8.15 9.58 -43.41
CA SER A 175 7.16 10.59 -43.76
C SER A 175 7.23 11.69 -42.70
N ARG A 176 6.44 12.75 -42.85
CA ARG A 176 6.31 13.72 -41.75
C ARG A 176 5.76 12.98 -40.52
N CYS A 177 6.45 13.08 -39.37
CA CYS A 177 6.02 12.39 -38.17
C CYS A 177 4.83 13.12 -37.55
N GLU A 178 3.62 12.86 -38.05
CA GLU A 178 2.37 13.39 -37.54
C GLU A 178 1.25 12.35 -37.60
N HIS A 179 0.56 12.14 -36.48
CA HIS A 179 -0.56 11.21 -36.39
C HIS A 179 -1.55 11.63 -35.30
N ASP A 180 -2.63 10.86 -35.18
CA ASP A 180 -3.76 11.09 -34.28
C ASP A 180 -4.57 12.37 -34.55
N GLU A 181 -5.76 12.43 -33.94
CA GLU A 181 -6.56 13.64 -33.91
C GLU A 181 -5.88 14.71 -33.04
N PRO A 182 -5.93 16.01 -33.43
CA PRO A 182 -5.36 17.08 -32.63
C PRO A 182 -5.91 17.12 -31.21
N ILE A 183 -5.01 17.14 -30.22
CA ILE A 183 -5.38 17.36 -28.83
C ILE A 183 -5.23 18.84 -28.45
N ASP A 184 -6.26 19.38 -27.80
CA ASP A 184 -6.20 20.74 -27.27
C ASP A 184 -5.31 20.77 -26.01
N LEU A 185 -4.20 21.51 -26.10
CA LEU A 185 -3.26 21.76 -25.02
C LEU A 185 -3.02 23.27 -24.88
N GLY A 186 -3.06 23.79 -23.66
CA GLY A 186 -2.81 25.20 -23.37
C GLY A 186 -2.44 25.40 -21.91
N TYR A 187 -2.02 26.63 -21.56
CA TYR A 187 -1.82 26.99 -20.16
C TYR A 187 -3.14 26.82 -19.38
N ASP A 188 -3.10 26.14 -18.23
CA ASP A 188 -4.28 25.69 -17.45
C ASP A 188 -5.21 24.71 -18.19
N ASN A 189 -4.77 24.14 -19.32
CA ASN A 189 -5.49 23.13 -20.09
C ASN A 189 -4.53 22.03 -20.57
N GLY A 190 -3.97 21.30 -19.61
CA GLY A 190 -3.01 20.21 -19.85
C GLY A 190 -1.53 20.64 -19.84
N LEU A 191 -1.22 21.94 -19.81
CA LEU A 191 0.14 22.47 -19.70
C LEU A 191 0.29 23.42 -18.50
N LEU A 192 1.42 23.32 -17.79
CA LEU A 192 1.84 24.20 -16.70
C LEU A 192 2.66 25.41 -17.19
N SER A 193 3.28 25.32 -18.37
CA SER A 193 4.05 26.40 -18.98
C SER A 193 4.08 26.29 -20.50
N ILE A 194 4.24 27.45 -21.16
CA ILE A 194 4.52 27.57 -22.59
C ILE A 194 5.66 28.57 -22.75
N GLU A 195 6.82 28.09 -23.21
CA GLU A 195 7.99 28.90 -23.55
C GLU A 195 8.23 28.81 -25.06
N ARG A 196 8.43 29.95 -25.73
CA ARG A 196 8.78 30.01 -27.15
C ARG A 196 10.29 30.12 -27.31
N ASP A 197 10.87 29.18 -28.03
CA ASP A 197 12.26 29.16 -28.48
C ASP A 197 12.31 29.05 -30.01
N ASN A 198 13.49 29.01 -30.62
CA ASN A 198 13.66 28.77 -32.06
C ASN A 198 14.53 27.53 -32.31
N ALA A 199 14.17 26.70 -33.29
CA ALA A 199 14.98 25.58 -33.72
C ALA A 199 16.32 26.06 -34.30
N ASP A 200 17.43 25.44 -33.90
CA ASP A 200 18.77 25.72 -34.45
C ASP A 200 18.94 25.08 -35.84
N ASN A 201 19.78 25.69 -36.70
CA ASN A 201 20.16 25.18 -38.04
C ASN A 201 19.06 25.02 -39.10
N VAL A 202 17.86 25.55 -38.91
CA VAL A 202 16.88 25.65 -39.99
C VAL A 202 17.22 26.87 -40.86
N LYS A 203 17.52 26.67 -42.15
CA LYS A 203 17.71 27.76 -43.12
C LYS A 203 16.37 28.49 -43.27
N PHE A 204 16.26 29.68 -42.67
CA PHE A 204 15.08 30.53 -42.74
C PHE A 204 15.48 31.90 -43.23
N PHE A 205 14.79 32.38 -44.24
CA PHE A 205 14.97 33.70 -44.83
C PHE A 205 13.63 34.26 -45.26
N THR A 206 13.51 35.57 -45.21
CA THR A 206 12.32 36.32 -45.64
C THR A 206 12.58 37.14 -46.91
N ARG A 207 13.84 37.16 -47.39
CA ARG A 207 14.29 37.75 -48.66
C ARG A 207 15.22 36.80 -49.39
N LEU A 208 14.90 36.47 -50.64
CA LEU A 208 15.70 35.62 -51.52
C LEU A 208 16.35 36.46 -52.62
N PHE A 209 17.65 36.28 -52.83
CA PHE A 209 18.40 36.75 -54.00
C PHE A 209 18.63 35.57 -54.96
N PRO A 210 17.74 35.34 -55.93
CA PRO A 210 17.87 34.24 -56.88
C PRO A 210 18.85 34.61 -58.02
N VAL A 211 19.61 33.62 -58.50
CA VAL A 211 20.62 33.82 -59.54
C VAL A 211 20.32 32.96 -60.75
N GLY A 212 20.00 33.59 -61.88
CA GLY A 212 19.71 32.89 -63.13
C GLY A 212 20.93 32.20 -63.74
N SER A 213 20.66 31.19 -64.57
CA SER A 213 21.68 30.46 -65.33
C SER A 213 22.42 31.35 -66.34
N THR A 214 23.62 30.93 -66.73
CA THR A 214 24.40 31.51 -67.84
C THR A 214 24.28 30.69 -69.13
N LYS A 215 23.66 29.51 -69.09
CA LYS A 215 23.59 28.60 -70.24
C LYS A 215 22.73 29.19 -71.37
N ASN A 216 23.17 29.02 -72.62
CA ASN A 216 22.48 29.54 -73.81
C ASN A 216 22.21 31.06 -73.82
N ILE A 217 23.02 31.83 -73.09
CA ILE A 217 22.92 33.29 -73.04
C ILE A 217 24.16 33.92 -73.64
N ASP A 218 23.94 34.81 -74.61
CA ASP A 218 24.96 35.72 -75.11
C ASP A 218 24.77 37.09 -74.42
N PRO A 219 25.69 37.51 -73.54
CA PRO A 219 25.55 38.76 -72.79
C PRO A 219 25.43 40.00 -73.66
N GLU A 220 26.08 40.03 -74.84
CA GLU A 220 26.02 41.18 -75.74
C GLU A 220 24.64 41.32 -76.41
N LYS A 221 23.94 40.21 -76.61
CA LYS A 221 22.63 40.16 -77.27
C LYS A 221 21.47 40.32 -76.29
N TYR A 222 21.51 39.59 -75.17
CA TYR A 222 20.45 39.59 -74.15
C TYR A 222 20.53 40.81 -73.22
N GLY A 223 21.70 41.46 -73.11
CA GLY A 223 21.92 42.65 -72.28
C GLY A 223 22.30 42.35 -70.83
N HIS A 224 22.20 41.08 -70.41
CA HIS A 224 22.60 40.59 -69.09
C HIS A 224 23.42 39.30 -69.23
N SER A 225 24.35 39.06 -68.30
CA SER A 225 25.18 37.85 -68.30
C SER A 225 24.47 36.59 -67.79
N ARG A 226 23.28 36.76 -67.22
CA ARG A 226 22.45 35.71 -66.59
C ARG A 226 20.99 35.96 -66.87
N LEU A 227 20.18 34.90 -66.88
CA LEU A 227 18.73 35.00 -67.00
C LEU A 227 18.15 35.89 -65.89
N GLN A 228 17.25 36.82 -66.25
CA GLN A 228 16.61 37.74 -65.30
C GLN A 228 15.21 37.27 -64.93
N LEU A 229 14.69 37.75 -63.78
CA LEU A 229 13.27 37.58 -63.45
C LEU A 229 12.39 38.36 -64.46
N PRO A 230 11.16 37.91 -64.75
CA PRO A 230 10.26 38.60 -65.69
C PRO A 230 10.01 40.08 -65.36
N THR A 231 10.06 40.43 -64.06
CA THR A 231 9.85 41.79 -63.56
C THR A 231 11.14 42.63 -63.52
N GLY A 232 12.31 42.01 -63.64
CA GLY A 232 13.61 42.64 -63.47
C GLY A 232 14.02 42.88 -62.00
N ASP A 233 13.27 42.36 -61.03
CA ASP A 233 13.59 42.47 -59.61
C ASP A 233 14.88 41.73 -59.25
N LYS A 234 15.61 42.23 -58.24
CA LYS A 234 16.86 41.60 -57.76
C LYS A 234 16.64 40.60 -56.62
N TYR A 235 15.49 40.70 -55.96
CA TYR A 235 15.11 39.85 -54.84
C TYR A 235 13.61 39.74 -54.75
N VAL A 236 13.14 38.68 -54.11
CA VAL A 236 11.73 38.47 -53.76
C VAL A 236 11.61 38.32 -52.24
N GLU A 237 10.51 38.80 -51.67
CA GLU A 237 10.28 38.82 -50.22
C GLU A 237 8.98 38.15 -49.81
N ARG A 238 8.95 37.59 -48.60
CA ARG A 238 7.75 37.02 -47.98
C ARG A 238 7.83 37.17 -46.46
N ASN A 239 6.69 37.50 -45.82
CA ASN A 239 6.51 37.53 -44.36
C ASN A 239 7.50 38.42 -43.56
N THR A 240 8.06 39.46 -44.17
CA THR A 240 9.00 40.40 -43.51
C THR A 240 8.35 41.21 -42.38
N GLU A 241 7.03 41.40 -42.42
CA GLU A 241 6.26 42.08 -41.35
C GLU A 241 6.19 41.27 -40.05
N GLU A 242 6.24 39.93 -40.13
CA GLU A 242 6.07 39.03 -38.98
C GLU A 242 7.41 38.58 -38.40
N PHE A 243 8.41 38.36 -39.25
CA PHE A 243 9.71 37.78 -38.85
C PHE A 243 10.92 38.69 -39.06
N GLY A 244 10.74 39.90 -39.61
CA GLY A 244 11.83 40.80 -39.99
C GLY A 244 12.53 40.38 -41.29
N VAL A 245 13.56 41.13 -41.71
CA VAL A 245 14.31 40.88 -42.95
C VAL A 245 15.51 39.98 -42.67
N ILE A 246 15.52 38.80 -43.30
CA ILE A 246 16.60 37.82 -43.23
C ILE A 246 16.91 37.39 -44.67
N GLU A 247 18.16 37.57 -45.10
CA GLU A 247 18.56 37.45 -46.51
C GLU A 247 19.20 36.09 -46.81
N HIS A 248 18.85 35.49 -47.96
CA HIS A 248 19.48 34.28 -48.51
C HIS A 248 19.82 34.46 -49.99
N TYR A 249 20.90 33.81 -50.41
CA TYR A 249 21.40 33.83 -51.79
C TYR A 249 21.36 32.41 -52.35
N GLU A 250 20.79 32.24 -53.55
CA GLU A 250 20.61 30.92 -54.15
C GLU A 250 20.89 30.92 -55.66
N ALA A 251 21.72 29.98 -56.10
CA ALA A 251 22.15 29.87 -57.50
C ALA A 251 22.01 28.45 -58.07
N GLU A 252 22.33 27.43 -57.28
CA GLU A 252 22.30 26.02 -57.71
C GLU A 252 20.87 25.59 -58.07
N ALA A 253 19.90 26.10 -57.31
CA ALA A 253 18.48 25.88 -57.54
C ALA A 253 17.96 26.37 -58.91
N PHE A 254 18.70 27.22 -59.63
CA PHE A 254 18.19 27.84 -60.86
C PHE A 254 19.12 27.61 -62.06
N GLU A 255 20.23 26.89 -61.88
CA GLU A 255 21.25 26.68 -62.92
C GLU A 255 20.71 25.92 -64.16
N LYS A 256 19.75 25.01 -63.94
CA LYS A 256 19.13 24.21 -65.01
C LYS A 256 18.00 24.93 -65.77
N ILE A 257 17.64 26.15 -65.36
CA ILE A 257 16.61 26.96 -66.02
C ILE A 257 17.33 27.98 -66.91
N PHE A 258 17.18 27.79 -68.22
CA PHE A 258 17.83 28.60 -69.23
C PHE A 258 17.03 28.57 -70.52
N PRO A 259 17.21 29.54 -71.43
CA PRO A 259 16.58 29.52 -72.75
C PRO A 259 16.91 28.22 -73.48
N ARG A 260 15.89 27.39 -73.72
CA ARG A 260 16.07 26.05 -74.30
C ARG A 260 14.85 25.61 -75.10
N ARG A 261 15.08 24.63 -75.95
CA ARG A 261 14.05 23.90 -76.69
C ARG A 261 14.27 22.40 -76.45
N THR A 262 13.19 21.70 -76.09
CA THR A 262 13.17 20.23 -76.09
C THR A 262 12.84 19.76 -77.50
N GLY A 263 13.81 19.14 -78.18
CA GLY A 263 13.66 18.53 -79.49
C GLY A 263 13.39 17.04 -79.42
N HIS A 264 12.94 16.44 -80.52
CA HIS A 264 12.71 15.00 -80.62
C HIS A 264 13.43 14.42 -81.83
N VAL A 265 14.14 13.32 -81.60
CA VAL A 265 14.82 12.59 -82.66
C VAL A 265 13.78 11.98 -83.62
N SER A 266 13.81 12.39 -84.87
CA SER A 266 12.92 11.87 -85.93
C SER A 266 13.51 10.64 -86.61
N VAL A 267 14.77 10.73 -87.06
CA VAL A 267 15.46 9.64 -87.76
C VAL A 267 16.86 9.49 -87.19
N VAL A 268 17.28 8.25 -86.95
CA VAL A 268 18.65 7.89 -86.58
C VAL A 268 19.30 7.15 -87.75
N SER A 269 20.54 7.52 -88.06
CA SER A 269 21.36 6.82 -89.05
C SER A 269 22.79 6.71 -88.53
N SER A 270 23.54 5.74 -89.03
CA SER A 270 24.93 5.52 -88.63
C SER A 270 25.80 5.20 -89.84
N GLU A 271 27.06 5.61 -89.81
CA GLU A 271 28.06 5.32 -90.84
C GLU A 271 29.35 4.82 -90.17
N GLN A 272 30.10 3.96 -90.87
CA GLN A 272 31.40 3.51 -90.39
C GLN A 272 32.46 4.56 -90.73
N ALA A 273 33.23 4.98 -89.73
CA ALA A 273 34.35 5.89 -89.85
C ALA A 273 35.65 5.23 -89.37
N LYS A 274 36.79 5.82 -89.72
CA LYS A 274 38.11 5.42 -89.22
C LYS A 274 38.73 6.59 -88.49
N ASN A 275 39.29 6.34 -87.32
CA ASN A 275 40.09 7.33 -86.62
C ASN A 275 41.49 7.47 -87.26
N ASP A 276 42.30 8.39 -86.77
CA ASP A 276 43.64 8.66 -87.30
C ASP A 276 44.60 7.45 -87.19
N ASP A 277 44.30 6.50 -86.29
CA ASP A 277 45.04 5.25 -86.09
C ASP A 277 44.53 4.08 -86.96
N GLY A 278 43.50 4.30 -87.77
CA GLY A 278 42.92 3.31 -88.69
C GLY A 278 41.94 2.31 -88.07
N THR A 279 41.59 2.48 -86.79
CA THR A 279 40.56 1.70 -86.08
C THR A 279 39.17 2.11 -86.55
N GLU A 280 38.34 1.12 -86.88
CA GLU A 280 36.95 1.33 -87.32
C GLU A 280 36.04 1.61 -86.12
N PHE A 281 35.28 2.70 -86.19
CA PHE A 281 34.26 3.07 -85.21
C PHE A 281 33.00 3.58 -85.92
N THR A 282 31.86 3.51 -85.25
CA THR A 282 30.57 3.91 -85.85
C THR A 282 30.18 5.32 -85.39
N VAL A 283 29.98 6.23 -86.35
CA VAL A 283 29.46 7.58 -86.10
C VAL A 283 27.94 7.56 -86.21
N TYR A 284 27.27 8.18 -85.24
CA TYR A 284 25.81 8.28 -85.20
C TYR A 284 25.34 9.68 -85.57
N TYR A 285 24.27 9.73 -86.36
CA TYR A 285 23.59 10.94 -86.79
C TYR A 285 22.11 10.88 -86.42
N PHE A 286 21.51 12.04 -86.16
CA PHE A 286 20.07 12.14 -86.01
C PHE A 286 19.49 13.40 -86.66
N THR A 287 18.20 13.37 -87.01
CA THR A 287 17.45 14.55 -87.48
C THR A 287 16.33 14.92 -86.51
N ASP A 288 15.92 16.18 -86.53
CA ASP A 288 14.69 16.66 -85.87
C ASP A 288 13.88 17.46 -86.89
N GLU A 289 12.76 16.89 -87.37
CA GLU A 289 11.90 17.53 -88.36
C GLU A 289 11.17 18.76 -87.81
N SER A 290 11.04 18.87 -86.48
CA SER A 290 10.37 19.98 -85.81
C SER A 290 11.31 21.15 -85.50
N LEU A 291 12.61 21.02 -85.78
CA LEU A 291 13.58 22.11 -85.63
C LEU A 291 13.35 23.18 -86.71
N ASN A 292 12.90 24.36 -86.26
CA ASN A 292 12.47 25.48 -87.11
C ASN A 292 13.54 26.56 -87.35
N PHE A 293 14.72 26.45 -86.74
CA PHE A 293 15.85 27.37 -86.92
C PHE A 293 17.14 26.61 -87.28
N ASN A 294 18.16 27.33 -87.74
CA ASN A 294 19.48 26.76 -88.03
C ASN A 294 20.44 27.03 -86.85
N PRO A 295 20.83 26.01 -86.05
CA PRO A 295 21.74 26.14 -84.91
C PRO A 295 23.06 26.87 -85.19
N ASN A 296 23.56 26.84 -86.43
CA ASN A 296 24.83 27.49 -86.79
C ASN A 296 24.72 29.03 -86.80
N ASP A 297 23.51 29.61 -86.94
CA ASP A 297 23.30 31.07 -86.92
C ASP A 297 23.29 31.66 -85.48
N TYR A 298 23.42 30.77 -84.50
CA TYR A 298 23.18 31.00 -83.08
C TYR A 298 24.35 30.57 -82.21
N GLU A 299 25.53 30.35 -82.79
CA GLU A 299 26.74 29.99 -82.05
C GLU A 299 27.16 31.08 -81.06
N ILE A 300 27.65 30.66 -79.89
CA ILE A 300 28.27 31.54 -78.89
C ILE A 300 29.80 31.40 -79.04
N GLY A 301 30.51 32.52 -79.16
CA GLY A 301 31.95 32.52 -79.39
C GLY A 301 32.73 31.75 -78.32
N GLY A 302 33.53 30.77 -78.75
CA GLY A 302 34.40 29.96 -77.86
C GLY A 302 33.75 28.72 -77.25
N LEU A 303 32.48 28.43 -77.54
CA LEU A 303 31.78 27.22 -77.10
C LEU A 303 31.41 26.33 -78.29
N VAL A 304 31.53 25.01 -78.12
CA VAL A 304 31.06 24.00 -79.08
C VAL A 304 29.63 23.57 -78.72
N LYS A 305 28.84 23.16 -79.72
CA LYS A 305 27.42 22.80 -79.50
C LYS A 305 27.34 21.44 -78.83
N HIS A 306 26.42 21.30 -77.91
CA HIS A 306 26.20 20.04 -77.22
C HIS A 306 24.72 19.66 -77.18
N VAL A 307 24.46 18.37 -77.08
CA VAL A 307 23.14 17.79 -76.90
C VAL A 307 23.15 16.90 -75.67
N VAL A 308 22.18 17.11 -74.77
CA VAL A 308 21.86 16.20 -73.68
C VAL A 308 20.55 15.49 -73.99
N PHE A 309 20.60 14.16 -74.12
CA PHE A 309 19.38 13.36 -74.25
C PHE A 309 18.62 13.33 -72.93
N GLN A 310 17.32 13.52 -72.98
CA GLN A 310 16.44 13.59 -71.79
C GLN A 310 15.84 12.22 -71.45
N ASP A 311 15.72 11.32 -72.43
CA ASP A 311 15.16 9.98 -72.30
C ASP A 311 15.90 8.98 -73.22
N GLY A 312 15.40 7.74 -73.30
CA GLY A 312 16.05 6.67 -74.05
C GLY A 312 17.27 6.08 -73.35
N GLU A 313 18.05 5.29 -74.08
CA GLU A 313 19.26 4.61 -73.54
C GLU A 313 20.40 5.61 -73.26
N LEU A 314 20.29 6.83 -73.78
CA LEU A 314 21.27 7.90 -73.61
C LEU A 314 20.82 8.98 -72.62
N ALA A 315 19.71 8.77 -71.90
CA ALA A 315 19.16 9.73 -70.95
C ALA A 315 20.22 10.23 -69.96
N GLY A 316 20.33 11.57 -69.85
CA GLY A 316 21.27 12.25 -68.96
C GLY A 316 22.72 12.33 -69.47
N ARG A 317 23.05 11.72 -70.62
CA ARG A 317 24.38 11.83 -71.22
C ARG A 317 24.51 13.06 -72.11
N ASP A 318 25.67 13.69 -72.02
CA ASP A 318 26.06 14.88 -72.76
C ASP A 318 27.01 14.53 -73.90
N PHE A 319 26.71 15.05 -75.10
CA PHE A 319 27.52 14.83 -76.30
C PHE A 319 27.78 16.13 -77.02
N GLU A 320 29.03 16.34 -77.44
CA GLU A 320 29.35 17.36 -78.44
C GLU A 320 28.69 16.96 -79.78
N VAL A 321 28.10 17.93 -80.48
CA VAL A 321 27.44 17.69 -81.76
C VAL A 321 27.82 18.72 -82.81
N ASN A 322 27.81 18.31 -84.06
CA ASN A 322 27.90 19.21 -85.21
C ASN A 322 26.59 19.22 -86.00
N TYR A 323 26.17 20.36 -86.55
CA TYR A 323 24.91 20.48 -87.30
C TYR A 323 25.15 20.84 -88.76
N ASN A 324 24.67 20.00 -89.68
CA ASN A 324 24.75 20.26 -91.11
C ASN A 324 23.45 20.89 -91.63
N ALA A 325 23.50 22.18 -91.97
CA ALA A 325 22.34 22.94 -92.42
C ALA A 325 21.74 22.46 -93.77
N SER A 326 22.53 21.78 -94.63
CA SER A 326 22.04 21.29 -95.93
C SER A 326 21.25 19.99 -95.78
N THR A 327 21.66 19.11 -94.88
CA THR A 327 21.01 17.81 -94.64
C THR A 327 20.08 17.81 -93.43
N LYS A 328 20.10 18.88 -92.61
CA LYS A 328 19.37 19.02 -91.34
C LYS A 328 19.65 17.89 -90.34
N ARG A 329 20.91 17.41 -90.33
CA ARG A 329 21.39 16.32 -89.47
C ARG A 329 22.34 16.84 -88.41
N PHE A 330 22.16 16.35 -87.19
CA PHE A 330 23.16 16.40 -86.13
C PHE A 330 24.08 15.19 -86.24
N GLU A 331 25.37 15.42 -86.15
CA GLU A 331 26.43 14.43 -85.96
C GLU A 331 26.79 14.38 -84.49
N ILE A 332 26.77 13.19 -83.88
CA ILE A 332 27.19 12.99 -82.50
C ILE A 332 28.69 12.66 -82.49
N ILE A 333 29.49 13.49 -81.82
CA ILE A 333 30.92 13.23 -81.67
C ILE A 333 31.10 12.03 -80.74
N THR A 334 31.73 10.97 -81.25
CA THR A 334 31.91 9.71 -80.52
C THR A 334 33.02 9.85 -79.48
N THR A 335 32.79 9.32 -78.28
CA THR A 335 33.75 9.32 -77.16
C THR A 335 34.11 7.91 -76.75
N PHE A 336 35.31 7.71 -76.18
CA PHE A 336 35.80 6.43 -75.68
C PHE A 336 36.17 6.58 -74.19
N PRO A 337 35.19 6.54 -73.27
CA PRO A 337 35.40 6.89 -71.87
C PRO A 337 36.07 5.79 -71.03
N TYR A 338 36.25 4.58 -71.58
CA TYR A 338 36.81 3.43 -70.87
C TYR A 338 38.06 2.91 -71.60
N ASP A 339 39.01 2.34 -70.83
CA ASP A 339 40.28 1.81 -71.35
C ASP A 339 40.11 0.51 -72.17
N ASP A 340 38.87 0.03 -72.37
CA ASP A 340 38.53 -1.22 -73.06
C ASP A 340 37.99 -1.02 -74.49
N ASP A 341 38.28 0.14 -75.10
CA ASP A 341 37.84 0.55 -76.44
C ASP A 341 36.31 0.65 -76.62
N THR A 342 35.54 0.71 -75.53
CA THR A 342 34.09 0.89 -75.60
C THR A 342 33.72 2.28 -76.09
N GLN A 343 33.14 2.37 -77.30
CA GLN A 343 32.61 3.63 -77.85
C GLN A 343 31.25 4.01 -77.24
N VAL A 344 31.04 5.30 -77.01
CA VAL A 344 29.76 5.89 -76.62
C VAL A 344 29.48 7.10 -77.54
N PRO A 345 28.40 7.09 -78.33
CA PRO A 345 27.34 6.08 -78.41
C PRO A 345 27.76 4.73 -79.04
N GLY A 346 27.19 3.61 -78.58
CA GLY A 346 27.54 2.26 -79.05
C GLY A 346 26.81 1.12 -78.32
N GLY A 347 26.71 -0.05 -78.96
CA GLY A 347 26.03 -1.21 -78.38
C GLY A 347 24.53 -0.97 -78.13
N LEU A 348 24.10 -1.08 -76.87
CA LEU A 348 22.72 -0.73 -76.45
C LEU A 348 22.53 0.78 -76.23
N LEU A 349 23.63 1.55 -76.05
CA LEU A 349 23.62 2.99 -75.75
C LEU A 349 23.69 3.80 -77.06
N VAL A 350 22.61 3.78 -77.83
CA VAL A 350 22.47 4.51 -79.10
C VAL A 350 21.20 5.37 -79.10
N PRO A 351 21.17 6.51 -79.81
CA PRO A 351 19.94 7.30 -79.93
C PRO A 351 18.88 6.51 -80.70
N LYS A 352 17.61 6.70 -80.36
CA LYS A 352 16.45 6.09 -81.02
C LYS A 352 15.47 7.15 -81.51
N THR A 353 14.68 6.80 -82.52
CA THR A 353 13.56 7.65 -82.95
C THR A 353 12.57 7.83 -81.80
N GLY A 354 12.24 9.07 -81.50
CA GLY A 354 11.39 9.47 -80.38
C GLY A 354 12.15 10.08 -79.21
N ASP A 355 13.46 9.83 -79.08
CA ASP A 355 14.24 10.31 -77.94
C ASP A 355 14.22 11.85 -77.89
N ALA A 356 13.88 12.41 -76.73
CA ALA A 356 13.91 13.82 -76.42
C ALA A 356 15.34 14.29 -76.14
N TYR A 357 15.67 15.50 -76.58
CA TYR A 357 17.00 16.07 -76.39
C TYR A 357 16.96 17.58 -76.18
N ILE A 358 17.98 18.11 -75.49
CA ILE A 358 18.18 19.54 -75.28
C ILE A 358 19.48 19.96 -75.93
N LEU A 359 19.39 20.91 -76.86
CA LEU A 359 20.53 21.56 -77.49
C LEU A 359 21.01 22.73 -76.64
N TYR A 360 22.30 22.80 -76.35
CA TYR A 360 22.88 23.88 -75.57
C TYR A 360 24.28 24.29 -76.07
N ASN A 361 24.85 25.32 -75.43
CA ASN A 361 26.02 26.10 -75.89
C ASN A 361 25.77 26.89 -77.19
N ILE A 362 24.51 27.23 -77.46
CA ILE A 362 24.10 28.17 -78.51
C ILE A 362 23.17 29.23 -77.90
N ARG A 363 23.15 30.45 -78.44
CA ARG A 363 22.17 31.45 -78.03
C ARG A 363 20.82 31.03 -78.61
N MET A 364 19.76 30.96 -77.81
CA MET A 364 18.47 30.61 -78.41
C MET A 364 17.90 31.78 -79.22
N PRO A 365 16.97 31.53 -80.17
CA PRO A 365 16.16 32.61 -80.74
C PRO A 365 15.41 33.41 -79.67
N ASP A 366 15.16 34.69 -79.93
CA ASP A 366 14.60 35.65 -78.95
C ASP A 366 13.25 35.17 -78.37
N GLU A 367 12.48 34.35 -79.09
CA GLU A 367 11.19 33.79 -78.66
C GLU A 367 11.28 32.83 -77.46
N TYR A 368 12.45 32.24 -77.19
CA TYR A 368 12.64 31.27 -76.09
C TYR A 368 13.01 31.94 -74.76
N TYR A 369 13.42 33.22 -74.76
CA TYR A 369 13.80 33.93 -73.54
C TYR A 369 12.60 34.21 -72.63
N PRO A 370 11.45 34.77 -73.10
CA PRO A 370 10.31 35.02 -72.24
C PRO A 370 9.76 33.75 -71.57
N ALA A 371 9.80 32.61 -72.28
CA ALA A 371 9.39 31.33 -71.73
C ALA A 371 10.33 30.88 -70.59
N ALA A 372 11.65 31.02 -70.78
CA ALA A 372 12.63 30.71 -69.75
C ALA A 372 12.60 31.69 -68.56
N GLU A 373 12.37 32.98 -68.80
CA GLU A 373 12.17 33.98 -67.74
C GLU A 373 10.93 33.66 -66.91
N THR A 374 9.84 33.24 -67.56
CA THR A 374 8.61 32.82 -66.88
C THR A 374 8.88 31.54 -66.06
N GLU A 375 9.51 30.52 -66.65
CA GLU A 375 9.94 29.30 -65.94
C GLU A 375 10.85 29.62 -64.74
N TYR A 376 11.74 30.60 -64.89
CA TYR A 376 12.62 31.05 -63.81
C TYR A 376 11.86 31.83 -62.73
N GLY A 377 10.93 32.70 -63.10
CA GLY A 377 10.07 33.44 -62.18
C GLY A 377 9.16 32.51 -61.38
N ASP A 378 8.54 31.54 -62.05
CA ASP A 378 7.71 30.50 -61.43
C ASP A 378 8.57 29.63 -60.50
N ALA A 379 9.74 29.17 -60.94
CA ALA A 379 10.64 28.39 -60.10
C ALA A 379 11.19 29.18 -58.90
N VAL A 380 11.41 30.49 -59.02
CA VAL A 380 11.79 31.37 -57.91
C VAL A 380 10.61 31.55 -56.95
N GLY A 381 9.40 31.71 -57.48
CA GLY A 381 8.15 31.75 -56.71
C GLY A 381 7.94 30.45 -55.93
N ASP A 382 8.06 29.30 -56.59
CA ASP A 382 7.97 27.96 -56.00
C ASP A 382 9.09 27.71 -55.00
N PHE A 383 10.32 28.15 -55.29
CA PHE A 383 11.44 28.05 -54.35
C PHE A 383 11.18 28.89 -53.10
N LEU A 384 10.70 30.12 -53.26
CA LEU A 384 10.30 30.98 -52.16
C LEU A 384 9.13 30.36 -51.39
N GLU A 385 8.13 29.80 -52.05
CA GLU A 385 6.99 29.13 -51.40
C GLU A 385 7.43 27.89 -50.62
N THR A 386 8.29 27.06 -51.21
CA THR A 386 8.75 25.81 -50.59
C THR A 386 9.76 26.06 -49.47
N HIS A 387 10.67 27.04 -49.60
CA HIS A 387 11.79 27.23 -48.67
C HIS A 387 11.63 28.40 -47.68
N SER A 388 10.81 29.41 -48.00
CA SER A 388 10.45 30.48 -47.05
C SER A 388 9.06 30.28 -46.42
N GLY A 389 8.18 29.49 -47.08
CA GLY A 389 6.85 29.13 -46.56
C GLY A 389 6.86 27.92 -45.63
N MET A 390 7.90 27.07 -45.70
CA MET A 390 8.14 26.05 -44.69
C MET A 390 8.85 26.68 -43.50
N THR A 391 8.08 26.86 -42.43
CA THR A 391 8.50 26.85 -41.01
C THR A 391 8.75 28.18 -40.31
N ASP A 392 7.70 28.61 -39.60
CA ASP A 392 7.90 29.24 -38.30
C ASP A 392 8.83 28.33 -37.47
N ARG A 393 10.08 28.77 -37.29
CA ARG A 393 11.13 28.09 -36.51
C ARG A 393 10.80 27.98 -35.02
N SER A 394 9.66 28.52 -34.58
CA SER A 394 9.26 28.47 -33.18
C SER A 394 9.14 27.04 -32.69
N VAL A 395 9.84 26.76 -31.60
CA VAL A 395 9.74 25.55 -30.80
C VAL A 395 9.09 25.95 -29.49
N PHE A 396 7.93 25.38 -29.18
CA PHE A 396 7.25 25.64 -27.91
C PHE A 396 7.63 24.56 -26.90
N LYS A 397 8.48 24.93 -25.95
CA LYS A 397 8.84 24.10 -24.79
C LYS A 397 7.75 24.22 -23.75
N CYS A 398 7.07 23.12 -23.48
CA CYS A 398 5.91 23.09 -22.60
C CYS A 398 6.11 22.03 -21.51
N ARG A 399 5.87 22.39 -20.25
CA ARG A 399 5.76 21.40 -19.17
C ARG A 399 4.32 20.96 -19.01
N THR A 400 4.07 19.68 -18.93
CA THR A 400 2.71 19.12 -18.84
C THR A 400 2.14 19.22 -17.42
N ASP A 401 0.81 19.37 -17.34
CA ASP A 401 0.05 19.14 -16.12
C ASP A 401 -0.42 17.68 -16.10
N TYR A 402 0.39 16.81 -15.48
CA TYR A 402 0.11 15.38 -15.46
C TYR A 402 -1.21 15.03 -14.77
N ILE A 403 -1.66 15.83 -13.80
CA ILE A 403 -2.93 15.58 -13.09
C ILE A 403 -4.10 15.78 -14.05
N ASN A 404 -4.08 16.85 -14.83
CA ASN A 404 -5.09 17.11 -15.85
C ASN A 404 -5.09 16.04 -16.95
N LEU A 405 -3.91 15.67 -17.45
CA LEU A 405 -3.78 14.67 -18.52
C LEU A 405 -4.19 13.26 -18.07
N ASP A 406 -3.82 12.87 -16.84
CA ASP A 406 -4.24 11.58 -16.25
C ASP A 406 -5.75 11.51 -16.07
N GLN A 407 -6.41 12.60 -15.63
CA GLN A 407 -7.87 12.67 -15.54
C GLN A 407 -8.56 12.54 -16.90
N ARG A 408 -7.91 13.01 -17.97
CA ARG A 408 -8.40 12.89 -19.37
C ARG A 408 -8.05 11.53 -20.01
N GLY A 409 -7.22 10.72 -19.36
CA GLY A 409 -6.73 9.45 -19.92
C GLY A 409 -5.89 9.62 -21.19
N VAL A 410 -5.19 10.75 -21.33
CA VAL A 410 -4.33 11.06 -22.49
C VAL A 410 -2.92 10.57 -22.21
N VAL A 411 -2.30 9.85 -23.16
CA VAL A 411 -0.88 9.45 -23.10
C VAL A 411 -0.19 10.05 -24.31
N LEU A 412 0.77 10.95 -24.07
CA LEU A 412 1.45 11.67 -25.15
C LEU A 412 2.47 10.78 -25.88
N THR A 413 2.51 10.86 -27.21
CA THR A 413 3.46 10.18 -28.10
C THR A 413 4.15 11.21 -28.99
N ILE A 414 5.35 10.90 -29.50
CA ILE A 414 5.99 11.74 -30.53
C ILE A 414 5.10 11.71 -31.78
N GLY A 415 5.00 12.81 -32.53
CA GLY A 415 4.13 12.90 -33.70
C GLY A 415 2.65 13.20 -33.40
N GLN A 416 2.20 13.09 -32.14
CA GLN A 416 0.84 13.48 -31.75
C GLN A 416 0.54 14.92 -32.17
N ARG A 417 -0.52 15.10 -32.97
CA ARG A 417 -1.01 16.43 -33.36
C ARG A 417 -1.56 17.17 -32.16
N VAL A 418 -1.25 18.46 -32.05
CA VAL A 418 -1.60 19.33 -30.93
C VAL A 418 -2.16 20.64 -31.43
N ARG A 419 -3.31 21.02 -30.89
CA ARG A 419 -3.82 22.39 -30.97
C ARG A 419 -3.33 23.17 -29.75
N LEU A 420 -2.25 23.92 -29.92
CA LEU A 420 -1.65 24.73 -28.87
C LEU A 420 -2.44 26.03 -28.68
N VAL A 421 -3.23 26.10 -27.61
CA VAL A 421 -4.17 27.20 -27.34
C VAL A 421 -3.48 28.28 -26.50
N SER A 422 -3.44 29.50 -27.04
CA SER A 422 -2.99 30.70 -26.31
C SER A 422 -3.34 31.98 -27.08
N ASP A 423 -4.27 32.78 -26.55
CA ASP A 423 -4.61 34.09 -27.12
C ASP A 423 -3.44 35.09 -27.08
N ARG A 424 -2.44 34.85 -26.21
CA ARG A 424 -1.26 35.73 -26.08
C ARG A 424 -0.18 35.41 -27.10
N TYR A 425 0.12 34.13 -27.32
CA TYR A 425 1.10 33.73 -28.33
C TYR A 425 0.50 33.75 -29.74
N PHE A 426 -0.83 33.55 -29.89
CA PHE A 426 -1.53 33.48 -31.17
C PHE A 426 -2.70 34.48 -31.26
N PRO A 427 -2.44 35.80 -31.25
CA PRO A 427 -3.49 36.82 -31.12
C PRO A 427 -4.49 36.90 -32.28
N LYS A 428 -4.16 36.35 -33.47
CA LYS A 428 -5.06 36.34 -34.63
C LYS A 428 -6.06 35.18 -34.60
N THR A 429 -5.65 34.01 -34.11
CA THR A 429 -6.39 32.75 -34.22
C THR A 429 -6.80 32.16 -32.87
N GLY A 430 -6.17 32.56 -31.77
CA GLY A 430 -6.33 32.02 -30.42
C GLY A 430 -5.58 30.70 -30.18
N TYR A 431 -5.12 30.04 -31.24
CA TYR A 431 -4.41 28.76 -31.19
C TYR A 431 -3.50 28.57 -32.40
N ARG A 432 -2.56 27.61 -32.29
CA ARG A 432 -1.75 27.09 -33.39
C ARG A 432 -1.86 25.58 -33.46
N GLU A 433 -2.12 25.05 -34.65
CA GLU A 433 -1.97 23.61 -34.92
C GLU A 433 -0.48 23.28 -35.09
N SER A 434 0.00 22.23 -34.43
CA SER A 434 1.36 21.72 -34.54
C SER A 434 1.43 20.26 -34.07
N ARG A 435 2.62 19.76 -33.70
CA ARG A 435 2.83 18.38 -33.23
C ARG A 435 3.96 18.28 -32.20
N ILE A 436 3.93 17.21 -31.41
CA ILE A 436 4.98 16.93 -30.43
C ILE A 436 6.20 16.33 -31.15
N THR A 437 7.33 17.01 -31.12
CA THR A 437 8.58 16.55 -31.77
C THR A 437 9.55 15.91 -30.78
N ARG A 438 9.46 16.24 -29.49
CA ARG A 438 10.30 15.67 -28.43
C ARG A 438 9.55 15.53 -27.11
N ILE A 439 9.83 14.46 -26.38
CA ILE A 439 9.28 14.18 -25.05
C ILE A 439 10.40 13.74 -24.12
N THR A 440 10.55 14.45 -23.01
CA THR A 440 11.31 14.00 -21.84
C THR A 440 10.32 13.74 -20.71
N ARG A 441 10.07 12.48 -20.37
CA ARG A 441 9.04 12.11 -19.39
C ARG A 441 9.58 11.31 -18.22
N ASN A 442 8.93 11.45 -17.07
CA ASN A 442 9.17 10.61 -15.91
C ASN A 442 8.66 9.17 -16.16
N VAL A 443 9.39 8.17 -15.69
CA VAL A 443 9.03 6.76 -15.87
C VAL A 443 7.87 6.34 -14.96
N GLN A 444 7.86 6.80 -13.72
CA GLN A 444 6.80 6.50 -12.75
C GLN A 444 5.51 7.25 -13.08
N ARG A 445 5.62 8.45 -13.65
CA ARG A 445 4.50 9.32 -14.05
C ARG A 445 4.68 9.73 -15.52
N PRO A 446 4.28 8.90 -16.50
CA PRO A 446 4.51 9.16 -17.91
C PRO A 446 3.95 10.49 -18.46
N ASN A 447 2.92 11.03 -17.82
CA ASN A 447 2.34 12.32 -18.16
C ASN A 447 3.00 13.51 -17.46
N GLU A 448 3.93 13.28 -16.54
CA GLU A 448 4.84 14.32 -16.02
C GLU A 448 6.03 14.41 -16.99
N ALA A 449 5.94 15.37 -17.92
CA ALA A 449 6.85 15.48 -19.05
C ALA A 449 7.14 16.92 -19.42
N ASP A 450 8.34 17.14 -19.96
CA ASP A 450 8.69 18.31 -20.73
C ASP A 450 8.61 17.93 -22.21
N ILE A 451 7.71 18.59 -22.94
CA ILE A 451 7.43 18.33 -24.35
C ILE A 451 7.86 19.51 -25.22
N GLU A 452 8.30 19.23 -26.44
CA GLU A 452 8.54 20.25 -27.46
C GLU A 452 7.49 20.11 -28.56
N ILE A 453 6.78 21.21 -28.81
CA ILE A 453 5.77 21.30 -29.86
C ILE A 453 6.31 22.21 -30.96
N SER A 454 6.47 21.67 -32.15
CA SER A 454 6.98 22.43 -33.30
C SER A 454 6.62 21.77 -34.63
N ASP A 455 6.69 22.56 -35.69
CA ASP A 455 6.62 22.05 -37.06
C ASP A 455 8.01 21.75 -37.64
N VAL A 456 9.07 22.16 -36.94
CA VAL A 456 10.48 21.91 -37.29
C VAL A 456 11.18 21.04 -36.27
N LEU A 457 12.19 20.32 -36.75
CA LEU A 457 13.16 19.63 -35.91
C LEU A 457 14.35 20.55 -35.62
N SER A 458 14.73 20.65 -34.35
CA SER A 458 15.95 21.34 -33.94
C SER A 458 17.11 20.35 -33.95
N LYS A 459 18.00 20.43 -34.94
CA LYS A 459 19.17 19.55 -35.03
C LYS A 459 20.18 19.87 -33.90
N THR A 460 20.35 18.95 -32.94
CA THR A 460 21.36 19.07 -31.86
C THR A 460 22.79 19.03 -32.41
N SER A 461 23.76 19.56 -31.66
CA SER A 461 25.17 19.73 -32.07
C SER A 461 25.88 18.47 -32.58
N GLN A 462 25.37 17.27 -32.29
CA GLN A 462 25.91 16.01 -32.82
C GLN A 462 25.57 15.79 -34.32
N SER A 463 24.48 16.35 -34.84
CA SER A 463 24.14 16.29 -36.28
C SER A 463 24.95 17.28 -37.12
N ARG A 464 25.51 18.34 -36.50
CA ARG A 464 26.25 19.42 -37.20
C ARG A 464 27.51 18.95 -37.92
N MET A 465 28.07 17.79 -37.56
CA MET A 465 29.28 17.26 -38.21
C MET A 465 28.99 16.41 -39.45
N GLN A 466 27.75 15.97 -39.67
CA GLN A 466 27.43 15.00 -40.73
C GLN A 466 26.75 15.61 -41.97
N ASP A 467 26.17 16.81 -41.85
CA ASP A 467 25.31 17.45 -42.87
C ASP A 467 26.06 18.17 -44.03
N SER A 468 27.36 17.95 -44.21
CA SER A 468 28.15 18.72 -45.19
C SER A 468 28.13 18.20 -46.63
N ILE A 469 27.28 17.23 -47.00
CA ILE A 469 27.37 16.54 -48.30
C ILE A 469 26.00 16.40 -48.98
N THR A 470 25.82 17.29 -49.97
CA THR A 470 25.18 17.09 -51.29
C THR A 470 23.66 17.23 -51.44
N THR A 471 23.30 18.32 -52.13
CA THR A 471 22.04 18.58 -52.82
C THR A 471 22.02 17.84 -54.18
N ILE A 472 20.87 17.31 -54.62
CA ILE A 472 20.19 17.66 -55.89
C ILE A 472 19.00 16.74 -56.21
N ARG A 473 17.85 17.44 -56.31
CA ARG A 473 16.55 17.29 -56.98
C ARG A 473 16.15 16.10 -57.87
N THR A 474 14.87 15.78 -57.65
CA THR A 474 13.83 14.94 -58.28
C THR A 474 13.11 15.58 -59.50
N GLU A 475 12.50 14.73 -60.34
CA GLU A 475 11.09 14.76 -60.87
C GLU A 475 10.93 13.92 -62.17
N VAL A 476 10.04 12.92 -62.21
CA VAL A 476 8.67 12.85 -62.80
C VAL A 476 7.90 11.58 -62.34
N LYS A 477 6.65 11.81 -61.90
CA LYS A 477 5.62 10.89 -61.33
C LYS A 477 5.32 9.59 -62.09
N THR A 478 5.09 8.51 -61.33
CA THR A 478 3.93 7.62 -61.56
C THR A 478 3.45 6.97 -60.25
N ALA A 479 2.15 7.10 -59.98
CA ALA A 479 1.50 6.64 -58.76
C ALA A 479 1.49 5.10 -58.68
N THR A 480 2.12 4.55 -57.63
CA THR A 480 1.98 3.14 -57.26
C THR A 480 1.34 3.09 -55.87
N THR A 481 0.17 2.47 -55.77
CA THR A 481 -0.56 2.28 -54.51
C THR A 481 0.29 1.51 -53.49
N THR A 482 0.66 2.19 -52.41
CA THR A 482 1.43 1.67 -51.27
C THR A 482 0.51 0.85 -50.37
N PHE A 483 0.77 -0.46 -50.25
CA PHE A 483 0.19 -1.27 -49.17
C PHE A 483 1.16 -1.31 -47.97
N PRO A 484 0.69 -1.11 -46.73
CA PRO A 484 1.49 -1.34 -45.52
C PRO A 484 1.98 -2.79 -45.44
N ASP A 485 3.14 -3.02 -44.83
CA ASP A 485 3.64 -4.39 -44.62
C ASP A 485 2.72 -5.18 -43.66
N ILE A 486 2.49 -6.44 -43.98
CA ILE A 486 1.55 -7.32 -43.25
C ILE A 486 2.24 -8.00 -42.06
N ILE A 487 1.75 -7.78 -40.84
CA ILE A 487 2.14 -8.50 -39.63
C ILE A 487 1.55 -9.91 -39.66
N LYS A 488 2.42 -10.92 -39.74
CA LYS A 488 2.03 -12.34 -39.77
C LYS A 488 1.73 -12.87 -38.37
N SER A 489 1.03 -14.01 -38.27
CA SER A 489 0.59 -14.57 -36.99
C SER A 489 1.72 -14.98 -36.04
N TRP A 490 2.92 -15.22 -36.57
CA TRP A 490 4.14 -15.59 -35.83
C TRP A 490 5.12 -14.42 -35.68
N ASP A 491 4.80 -13.25 -36.21
CA ASP A 491 5.65 -12.07 -36.16
C ASP A 491 5.59 -11.41 -34.76
N ASN A 492 6.70 -10.86 -34.27
CA ASN A 492 6.72 -10.11 -33.02
C ASN A 492 6.64 -8.59 -33.22
N THR A 493 6.52 -8.09 -34.46
CA THR A 493 6.29 -6.66 -34.73
C THR A 493 5.12 -6.14 -33.90
N LEU A 494 5.33 -5.00 -33.24
CA LEU A 494 4.29 -4.27 -32.52
C LEU A 494 3.22 -3.78 -33.51
N PRO A 495 1.92 -3.96 -33.22
CA PRO A 495 0.87 -3.29 -34.00
C PRO A 495 1.01 -1.79 -33.85
N THR A 496 0.91 -1.09 -34.98
CA THR A 496 0.95 0.37 -35.07
C THR A 496 -0.07 0.85 -36.09
N ASP A 497 -0.36 2.15 -36.13
CA ASP A 497 -1.27 2.73 -37.12
C ASP A 497 -0.77 2.57 -38.57
N ASN A 498 0.50 2.22 -38.73
CA ASN A 498 1.19 2.13 -40.01
C ASN A 498 1.45 0.69 -40.48
N ASN A 499 0.87 -0.31 -39.81
CA ASN A 499 0.98 -1.71 -40.22
C ASN A 499 -0.36 -2.46 -40.19
N LEU A 500 -0.48 -3.52 -41.02
CA LEU A 500 -1.72 -4.28 -41.15
C LEU A 500 -1.59 -5.67 -40.53
N PHE A 501 -2.51 -6.06 -39.65
CA PHE A 501 -2.59 -7.46 -39.23
C PHE A 501 -2.98 -8.37 -40.39
N SER A 502 -2.24 -9.47 -40.56
CA SER A 502 -2.74 -10.60 -41.36
C SER A 502 -4.04 -11.13 -40.75
N SER A 503 -4.93 -11.68 -41.58
CA SER A 503 -6.19 -12.27 -41.12
C SER A 503 -5.99 -13.30 -39.99
N ARG A 504 -4.86 -14.03 -40.01
CA ARG A 504 -4.48 -14.97 -38.95
C ARG A 504 -4.02 -14.30 -37.66
N ARG A 505 -3.34 -13.14 -37.73
CA ARG A 505 -2.97 -12.35 -36.54
C ARG A 505 -4.19 -11.66 -35.93
N SER A 506 -5.08 -11.09 -36.76
CA SER A 506 -6.35 -10.52 -36.31
C SER A 506 -7.19 -11.53 -35.54
N GLN A 507 -7.35 -12.75 -36.06
CA GLN A 507 -8.07 -13.82 -35.35
C GLN A 507 -7.42 -14.22 -34.02
N LYS A 508 -6.09 -14.08 -33.89
CA LYS A 508 -5.35 -14.37 -32.67
C LYS A 508 -5.52 -13.26 -31.62
N GLU A 509 -5.32 -12.00 -31.99
CA GLU A 509 -5.29 -10.88 -31.04
C GLU A 509 -6.69 -10.43 -30.59
N PHE A 510 -7.70 -10.45 -31.47
CA PHE A 510 -9.03 -9.92 -31.13
C PHE A 510 -9.88 -10.88 -30.27
N ILE A 511 -9.53 -12.17 -30.20
CA ILE A 511 -10.27 -13.18 -29.39
C ILE A 511 -9.37 -13.81 -28.31
N SER A 512 -8.06 -13.93 -28.54
CA SER A 512 -7.08 -14.48 -27.59
C SER A 512 -6.04 -13.40 -27.27
N LYS A 513 -6.42 -12.39 -26.48
CA LYS A 513 -5.54 -11.26 -26.15
C LYS A 513 -4.19 -11.73 -25.61
N LEU A 514 -3.09 -11.41 -26.31
CA LEU A 514 -1.72 -11.65 -25.83
C LEU A 514 -1.16 -10.47 -25.02
N LYS A 515 -1.86 -9.33 -25.04
CA LYS A 515 -1.52 -8.10 -24.31
C LYS A 515 -2.72 -7.59 -23.51
N ALA A 516 -2.46 -6.88 -22.41
CA ALA A 516 -3.50 -6.28 -21.58
C ALA A 516 -4.24 -5.17 -22.35
N ASP A 517 -5.56 -5.20 -22.33
CA ASP A 517 -6.43 -4.22 -22.99
C ASP A 517 -7.77 -4.11 -22.25
N THR A 518 -8.31 -2.90 -22.19
CA THR A 518 -9.54 -2.55 -21.47
C THR A 518 -10.66 -2.28 -22.47
N ALA A 519 -11.72 -3.08 -22.41
CA ALA A 519 -12.91 -2.83 -23.22
C ALA A 519 -13.57 -1.51 -22.79
N LYS A 520 -13.68 -0.54 -23.70
CA LYS A 520 -14.33 0.75 -23.44
C LYS A 520 -15.86 0.64 -23.36
N GLU A 521 -16.44 -0.47 -23.84
CA GLU A 521 -17.88 -0.73 -23.91
C GLU A 521 -18.23 -2.17 -23.46
N ILE A 522 -19.52 -2.44 -23.24
CA ILE A 522 -20.02 -3.76 -22.79
C ILE A 522 -19.75 -4.83 -23.86
N ILE A 523 -18.98 -5.85 -23.51
CA ILE A 523 -18.78 -7.03 -24.35
C ILE A 523 -19.81 -8.11 -23.97
N THR A 524 -20.68 -8.45 -24.93
CA THR A 524 -21.67 -9.52 -24.76
C THR A 524 -21.15 -10.83 -25.36
N TYR A 525 -20.89 -11.83 -24.51
CA TYR A 525 -20.48 -13.16 -24.95
C TYR A 525 -21.69 -14.07 -25.16
N LEU A 526 -22.16 -14.18 -26.40
CA LEU A 526 -23.38 -14.94 -26.75
C LEU A 526 -23.34 -16.43 -26.37
N LYS A 527 -22.15 -17.02 -26.25
CA LYS A 527 -21.94 -18.43 -25.86
C LYS A 527 -21.28 -18.59 -24.49
N GLY A 528 -21.09 -17.50 -23.76
CA GLY A 528 -20.33 -17.51 -22.51
C GLY A 528 -18.82 -17.30 -22.68
N VAL A 529 -18.11 -17.32 -21.55
CA VAL A 529 -16.67 -17.08 -21.42
C VAL A 529 -16.03 -18.15 -20.52
N TYR A 530 -14.80 -18.56 -20.86
CA TYR A 530 -13.97 -19.43 -20.04
C TYR A 530 -12.81 -18.66 -19.42
N PHE A 531 -12.55 -18.92 -18.14
CA PHE A 531 -11.46 -18.35 -17.36
C PHE A 531 -10.41 -19.44 -17.08
N GLY A 532 -9.20 -19.26 -17.60
CA GLY A 532 -8.15 -20.28 -17.55
C GLY A 532 -8.37 -21.44 -18.52
N ARG A 533 -7.67 -22.57 -18.30
CA ARG A 533 -8.01 -23.83 -18.97
C ARG A 533 -9.24 -24.37 -18.26
N PHE A 534 -10.42 -24.14 -18.84
CA PHE A 534 -11.66 -24.64 -18.29
C PHE A 534 -11.87 -26.10 -18.70
N GLU A 535 -11.96 -26.97 -17.70
CA GLU A 535 -12.41 -28.35 -17.81
C GLU A 535 -13.46 -28.54 -16.72
N GLN A 536 -14.69 -28.85 -17.14
CA GLN A 536 -15.86 -28.93 -16.26
C GLN A 536 -15.59 -29.88 -15.08
N GLY A 537 -15.74 -29.36 -13.86
CA GLY A 537 -15.51 -30.07 -12.61
C GLY A 537 -14.04 -30.32 -12.26
N VAL A 538 -13.08 -29.84 -13.06
CA VAL A 538 -11.64 -30.12 -12.88
C VAL A 538 -10.82 -28.85 -12.66
N ASN A 539 -10.85 -27.88 -13.58
CA ASN A 539 -10.05 -26.64 -13.48
C ASN A 539 -10.67 -25.46 -14.25
N GLY A 540 -10.22 -24.24 -13.93
CA GLY A 540 -10.68 -23.00 -14.56
C GLY A 540 -12.04 -22.51 -14.06
N GLY A 541 -12.69 -21.66 -14.83
CA GLY A 541 -14.07 -21.24 -14.58
C GLY A 541 -14.80 -20.98 -15.89
N CYS A 542 -16.12 -21.05 -15.88
CA CYS A 542 -16.96 -20.67 -17.00
C CYS A 542 -18.10 -19.77 -16.56
N VAL A 543 -18.57 -18.94 -17.47
CA VAL A 543 -19.90 -18.35 -17.42
C VAL A 543 -20.53 -18.65 -18.76
N ASP A 544 -21.63 -19.40 -18.84
CA ASP A 544 -22.25 -19.76 -20.11
C ASP A 544 -23.08 -18.59 -20.71
N GLY A 545 -23.70 -18.83 -21.88
CA GLY A 545 -24.52 -17.83 -22.57
C GLY A 545 -25.84 -17.49 -21.85
N GLU A 546 -26.23 -18.27 -20.84
CA GLU A 546 -27.41 -18.02 -19.99
C GLU A 546 -27.04 -17.34 -18.66
N GLY A 547 -25.74 -17.17 -18.40
CA GLY A 547 -25.21 -16.56 -17.18
C GLY A 547 -24.96 -17.55 -16.04
N ASN A 548 -25.03 -18.86 -16.26
CA ASN A 548 -24.65 -19.84 -15.26
C ASN A 548 -23.13 -19.86 -15.12
N ALA A 549 -22.64 -19.82 -13.88
CA ALA A 549 -21.22 -19.72 -13.60
C ALA A 549 -20.66 -20.94 -12.85
N GLU A 550 -19.49 -21.42 -13.30
CA GLU A 550 -18.66 -22.40 -12.62
C GLU A 550 -17.30 -21.76 -12.32
N PHE A 551 -16.84 -21.83 -11.07
CA PHE A 551 -15.53 -21.28 -10.69
C PHE A 551 -14.76 -22.31 -9.88
N LEU A 552 -13.48 -22.52 -10.22
CA LEU A 552 -12.57 -23.34 -9.41
C LEU A 552 -12.41 -22.77 -7.98
N THR A 553 -12.22 -21.47 -7.85
CA THR A 553 -12.20 -20.74 -6.56
C THR A 553 -12.76 -19.32 -6.74
N ALA A 554 -13.49 -18.82 -5.74
CA ALA A 554 -14.02 -17.45 -5.72
C ALA A 554 -13.75 -16.80 -4.35
N VAL A 555 -13.16 -15.59 -4.36
CA VAL A 555 -12.91 -14.79 -3.14
C VAL A 555 -13.89 -13.62 -3.11
N ILE A 556 -14.75 -13.57 -2.10
CA ILE A 556 -15.78 -12.53 -1.95
C ILE A 556 -15.27 -11.53 -0.91
N ARG A 557 -15.04 -10.28 -1.34
CA ARG A 557 -14.45 -9.24 -0.48
C ARG A 557 -15.45 -8.54 0.44
N GLU A 558 -16.71 -8.41 0.01
CA GLU A 558 -17.68 -7.59 0.74
C GLU A 558 -19.06 -8.24 0.80
N LEU A 559 -19.65 -8.58 -0.35
CA LEU A 559 -21.04 -9.02 -0.44
C LEU A 559 -21.28 -9.96 -1.63
N LEU A 560 -21.97 -11.07 -1.39
CA LEU A 560 -22.62 -11.90 -2.41
C LEU A 560 -24.08 -12.10 -1.99
N ARG A 561 -25.03 -11.72 -2.84
CA ARG A 561 -26.47 -11.79 -2.50
C ARG A 561 -27.35 -12.13 -3.70
N SER A 562 -28.54 -12.63 -3.41
CA SER A 562 -29.65 -12.64 -4.37
C SER A 562 -30.09 -11.22 -4.73
N THR A 563 -30.75 -11.09 -5.90
CA THR A 563 -31.27 -9.79 -6.38
C THR A 563 -32.27 -9.20 -5.40
N LYS A 564 -33.18 -10.03 -4.89
CA LYS A 564 -34.06 -9.70 -3.76
C LYS A 564 -33.54 -10.39 -2.51
N PHE A 565 -33.15 -9.60 -1.52
CA PHE A 565 -32.78 -10.06 -0.19
C PHE A 565 -33.55 -9.23 0.83
N VAL A 566 -34.28 -9.89 1.71
CA VAL A 566 -34.98 -9.30 2.85
C VAL A 566 -34.51 -10.02 4.10
N ASP A 567 -34.06 -9.28 5.10
CA ASP A 567 -33.53 -9.85 6.34
C ASP A 567 -34.65 -10.17 7.36
N GLY A 568 -34.37 -11.07 8.29
CA GLY A 568 -35.30 -11.49 9.36
C GLY A 568 -36.02 -12.82 9.11
N MET A 569 -36.84 -13.23 10.08
CA MET A 569 -37.45 -14.58 10.14
C MET A 569 -38.40 -14.93 8.98
N LEU A 570 -38.97 -13.92 8.32
CA LEU A 570 -39.83 -14.06 7.13
C LEU A 570 -39.15 -13.48 5.87
N GLY A 571 -37.83 -13.35 5.90
CA GLY A 571 -37.01 -12.87 4.80
C GLY A 571 -37.04 -13.80 3.58
N GLU A 572 -36.56 -13.28 2.45
CA GLU A 572 -36.38 -14.05 1.21
C GLU A 572 -34.98 -13.84 0.66
N GLY A 573 -34.41 -14.88 0.05
CA GLY A 573 -33.16 -14.84 -0.68
C GLY A 573 -31.96 -15.32 0.13
N PHE A 574 -30.77 -14.91 -0.30
CA PHE A 574 -29.53 -15.20 0.40
C PHE A 574 -28.58 -14.01 0.40
N GLN A 575 -27.79 -13.91 1.46
CA GLN A 575 -26.72 -12.95 1.59
C GLN A 575 -25.54 -13.59 2.34
N LEU A 576 -24.37 -13.56 1.71
CA LEU A 576 -23.07 -13.78 2.35
C LEU A 576 -22.35 -12.43 2.40
N TRP A 577 -21.96 -11.97 3.59
CA TRP A 577 -21.28 -10.68 3.74
C TRP A 577 -20.30 -10.71 4.90
N MET A 578 -19.36 -9.77 4.88
CA MET A 578 -18.59 -9.44 6.08
C MET A 578 -19.16 -8.19 6.74
N ASP A 579 -19.47 -8.30 8.03
CA ASP A 579 -19.88 -7.16 8.84
C ASP A 579 -18.69 -6.19 8.98
N LYS A 580 -18.86 -4.96 8.51
CA LYS A 580 -17.78 -3.94 8.53
C LYS A 580 -17.39 -3.50 9.95
N LEU A 581 -18.26 -3.68 10.94
CA LEU A 581 -18.01 -3.32 12.33
C LEU A 581 -17.27 -4.42 13.09
N THR A 582 -17.64 -5.69 12.86
CA THR A 582 -17.13 -6.84 13.62
C THR A 582 -16.08 -7.67 12.84
N GLY A 583 -16.04 -7.56 11.51
CA GLY A 583 -15.19 -8.38 10.66
C GLY A 583 -15.67 -9.83 10.49
N LEU A 584 -16.81 -10.19 11.09
CA LEU A 584 -17.38 -11.52 11.03
C LEU A 584 -18.04 -11.77 9.67
N SER A 585 -17.78 -12.96 9.11
CA SER A 585 -18.47 -13.46 7.92
C SER A 585 -19.83 -14.03 8.32
N ASN A 586 -20.90 -13.51 7.73
CA ASN A 586 -22.27 -13.91 8.00
C ASN A 586 -22.91 -14.53 6.75
N LEU A 587 -23.71 -15.56 6.93
CA LEU A 587 -24.50 -16.20 5.88
C LEU A 587 -25.97 -16.30 6.31
N THR A 588 -26.85 -15.62 5.59
CA THR A 588 -28.33 -15.75 5.71
C THR A 588 -28.84 -16.38 4.41
N VAL A 589 -29.66 -17.43 4.51
CA VAL A 589 -30.16 -18.18 3.34
C VAL A 589 -31.46 -18.90 3.66
N ASP A 590 -32.39 -18.95 2.70
CA ASP A 590 -33.70 -19.58 2.87
C ASP A 590 -33.64 -21.09 3.23
N LYS A 591 -32.73 -21.84 2.60
CA LYS A 591 -32.59 -23.30 2.78
C LYS A 591 -31.18 -23.80 2.47
N VAL A 592 -30.60 -24.52 3.42
CA VAL A 592 -29.33 -25.26 3.23
C VAL A 592 -29.61 -26.77 3.25
N THR A 593 -29.06 -27.51 2.29
CA THR A 593 -29.13 -28.99 2.25
C THR A 593 -27.72 -29.57 2.27
N ILE A 594 -27.40 -30.38 3.29
CA ILE A 594 -26.06 -30.94 3.53
C ILE A 594 -26.15 -32.46 3.37
N ARG A 595 -25.41 -33.05 2.42
CA ARG A 595 -25.53 -34.48 2.05
C ARG A 595 -24.65 -35.44 2.85
N GLN A 596 -23.56 -34.96 3.45
CA GLN A 596 -22.61 -35.78 4.22
C GLN A 596 -22.56 -35.31 5.67
N THR A 597 -21.60 -34.45 6.04
CA THR A 597 -21.37 -34.03 7.42
C THR A 597 -21.27 -32.51 7.52
N LEU A 598 -21.93 -31.94 8.54
CA LEU A 598 -21.75 -30.55 8.98
C LEU A 598 -20.87 -30.56 10.24
N VAL A 599 -19.76 -29.83 10.22
CA VAL A 599 -18.90 -29.61 11.39
C VAL A 599 -19.00 -28.14 11.76
N ALA A 600 -19.55 -27.84 12.93
CA ALA A 600 -19.71 -26.48 13.45
C ALA A 600 -19.24 -26.46 14.91
N LEU A 601 -18.62 -25.35 15.34
CA LEU A 601 -18.21 -25.15 16.72
C LEU A 601 -19.43 -25.01 17.65
N GLU A 602 -20.49 -24.37 17.15
CA GLU A 602 -21.80 -24.30 17.78
C GLU A 602 -22.88 -24.22 16.68
N LEU A 603 -24.01 -24.94 16.83
CA LEU A 603 -25.15 -24.90 15.91
C LEU A 603 -26.40 -24.48 16.69
N LEU A 604 -26.72 -23.19 16.65
CA LEU A 604 -27.93 -22.64 17.25
C LEU A 604 -29.12 -22.85 16.29
N ILE A 605 -29.94 -23.88 16.55
CA ILE A 605 -31.14 -24.16 15.74
C ILE A 605 -32.37 -23.59 16.42
N GLU A 606 -32.85 -22.46 15.93
CA GLU A 606 -34.10 -21.84 16.40
C GLU A 606 -35.33 -22.37 15.62
N LYS A 607 -35.47 -23.70 15.45
CA LYS A 607 -36.61 -24.37 14.77
C LYS A 607 -36.82 -25.84 15.16
N VAL A 608 -38.07 -26.30 15.14
CA VAL A 608 -38.54 -27.69 15.35
C VAL A 608 -38.15 -28.64 14.19
N ARG A 609 -37.50 -29.79 14.49
CA ARG A 609 -37.27 -30.91 13.56
C ARG A 609 -38.42 -31.92 13.60
N SER A 610 -38.85 -32.42 12.44
CA SER A 610 -39.84 -33.52 12.33
C SER A 610 -39.12 -34.87 12.24
N ILE A 611 -39.15 -35.65 13.31
CA ILE A 611 -38.68 -37.04 13.35
C ILE A 611 -39.95 -37.91 13.40
N GLY A 612 -40.20 -38.76 12.41
CA GLY A 612 -41.41 -39.59 12.32
C GLY A 612 -41.34 -40.93 13.07
N GLY A 613 -40.56 -41.02 14.16
CA GLY A 613 -40.26 -42.30 14.83
C GLY A 613 -39.32 -42.18 16.04
N GLN A 614 -38.49 -43.20 16.27
CA GLN A 614 -37.49 -43.25 17.34
C GLN A 614 -36.08 -43.00 16.81
N PHE A 615 -35.33 -42.09 17.44
CA PHE A 615 -33.93 -41.80 17.19
C PHE A 615 -33.08 -42.30 18.37
N ILE A 616 -32.06 -43.10 18.08
CA ILE A 616 -31.33 -43.87 19.10
C ILE A 616 -29.84 -43.50 19.08
N VAL A 617 -29.27 -43.19 20.25
CA VAL A 617 -27.84 -42.99 20.45
C VAL A 617 -27.32 -44.16 21.30
N SER A 618 -26.39 -44.95 20.75
CA SER A 618 -25.86 -46.17 21.39
C SER A 618 -24.41 -46.44 20.96
N ALA A 619 -23.73 -47.37 21.63
CA ALA A 619 -22.30 -47.65 21.40
C ALA A 619 -21.97 -48.35 20.07
N ALA A 620 -22.95 -48.89 19.35
CA ALA A 620 -22.73 -49.48 18.04
C ALA A 620 -23.92 -49.26 17.10
N ASN A 621 -23.59 -49.03 15.83
CA ASN A 621 -24.54 -48.92 14.73
C ASN A 621 -23.93 -49.56 13.48
N GLY A 622 -24.80 -50.06 12.61
CA GLY A 622 -24.38 -50.82 11.43
C GLY A 622 -25.39 -50.66 10.32
N LYS A 623 -24.93 -50.38 9.10
CA LYS A 623 -25.77 -50.55 7.91
C LYS A 623 -25.37 -51.85 7.23
N ILE A 624 -26.32 -52.76 7.04
CA ILE A 624 -26.02 -54.08 6.49
C ILE A 624 -25.57 -53.94 5.03
N LYS A 625 -24.35 -54.40 4.72
CA LYS A 625 -23.81 -54.51 3.36
C LYS A 625 -24.27 -55.79 2.66
N SER A 626 -24.23 -56.92 3.38
CA SER A 626 -24.68 -58.20 2.88
C SER A 626 -25.13 -59.13 4.01
N VAL A 627 -26.05 -60.03 3.68
CA VAL A 627 -26.52 -61.10 4.54
C VAL A 627 -26.29 -62.42 3.81
N ILE A 628 -25.61 -63.36 4.46
CA ILE A 628 -25.34 -64.70 3.95
C ILE A 628 -25.99 -65.69 4.90
N ARG A 629 -26.90 -66.53 4.40
CA ARG A 629 -27.51 -67.59 5.21
C ARG A 629 -26.59 -68.81 5.25
N GLU A 630 -26.15 -69.17 6.45
CA GLU A 630 -25.28 -70.32 6.72
C GLU A 630 -26.02 -71.30 7.63
N GLY A 631 -26.75 -72.23 7.01
CA GLY A 631 -27.61 -73.19 7.72
C GLY A 631 -28.71 -72.47 8.51
N ASP A 632 -28.65 -72.63 9.84
CA ASP A 632 -29.60 -72.03 10.79
C ASP A 632 -29.16 -70.64 11.31
N ASN A 633 -28.11 -70.04 10.72
CA ASN A 633 -27.63 -68.70 11.06
C ASN A 633 -27.60 -67.75 9.85
N TYR A 634 -27.71 -66.45 10.11
CA TYR A 634 -27.35 -65.39 9.18
C TYR A 634 -25.99 -64.81 9.57
N LYS A 635 -25.04 -64.78 8.63
CA LYS A 635 -23.82 -63.98 8.71
C LYS A 635 -24.09 -62.62 8.07
N ILE A 636 -23.98 -61.55 8.85
CA ILE A 636 -24.29 -60.18 8.46
C ILE A 636 -22.98 -59.40 8.44
N VAL A 637 -22.70 -58.78 7.30
CA VAL A 637 -21.54 -57.90 7.07
C VAL A 637 -22.05 -56.47 6.96
N PHE A 638 -21.41 -55.52 7.64
CA PHE A 638 -21.78 -54.10 7.59
C PHE A 638 -20.98 -53.33 6.54
N GLU A 639 -21.48 -52.15 6.12
CA GLU A 639 -20.76 -51.26 5.20
C GLU A 639 -19.53 -50.65 5.85
N GLN A 640 -19.65 -50.31 7.14
CA GLN A 640 -18.59 -49.90 8.04
C GLN A 640 -17.96 -51.09 8.78
N ASP A 641 -16.85 -50.84 9.48
CA ASP A 641 -16.26 -51.80 10.41
C ASP A 641 -17.27 -52.23 11.47
N ASN A 642 -17.28 -53.52 11.78
CA ASN A 642 -18.24 -54.11 12.70
C ASN A 642 -18.00 -53.62 14.14
N ALA A 643 -18.93 -52.81 14.65
CA ALA A 643 -18.90 -52.32 16.03
C ALA A 643 -19.73 -53.20 17.00
N PHE A 644 -20.50 -54.17 16.50
CA PHE A 644 -21.27 -55.09 17.32
C PHE A 644 -20.39 -56.21 17.88
N VAL A 645 -20.68 -56.67 19.08
CA VAL A 645 -19.98 -57.77 19.76
C VAL A 645 -20.92 -58.93 20.07
N GLU A 646 -20.38 -60.05 20.51
CA GLU A 646 -21.18 -61.20 20.99
C GLU A 646 -22.12 -60.74 22.12
N HIS A 647 -23.33 -61.31 22.18
CA HIS A 647 -24.41 -60.97 23.11
C HIS A 647 -25.05 -59.58 22.93
N ASP A 648 -24.65 -58.80 21.93
CA ASP A 648 -25.33 -57.55 21.62
C ASP A 648 -26.76 -57.80 21.14
N LEU A 649 -27.68 -56.99 21.65
CA LEU A 649 -29.08 -56.98 21.22
C LEU A 649 -29.23 -55.96 20.09
N MET A 650 -29.06 -56.42 18.86
CA MET A 650 -29.17 -55.60 17.65
C MET A 650 -30.63 -55.40 17.25
N ARG A 651 -31.04 -54.16 16.96
CA ARG A 651 -32.38 -53.85 16.46
C ARG A 651 -32.34 -53.11 15.14
N CYS A 652 -33.22 -53.49 14.22
CA CYS A 652 -33.58 -52.71 13.04
C CYS A 652 -35.08 -52.40 13.11
N ALA A 653 -35.45 -51.18 12.72
CA ALA A 653 -36.84 -50.79 12.52
C ALA A 653 -36.93 -49.76 11.39
N SER A 654 -37.63 -50.07 10.32
CA SER A 654 -37.86 -49.17 9.19
C SER A 654 -39.34 -49.10 8.82
N PHE A 655 -39.78 -47.92 8.39
CA PHE A 655 -41.18 -47.64 8.05
C PHE A 655 -41.31 -47.36 6.55
N THR A 656 -41.67 -48.39 5.78
CA THR A 656 -41.93 -48.29 4.33
C THR A 656 -43.34 -48.82 4.02
N GLY A 657 -44.35 -48.21 4.64
CA GLY A 657 -45.77 -48.58 4.47
C GLY A 657 -46.22 -49.83 5.23
N ALA A 658 -45.29 -50.72 5.62
CA ALA A 658 -45.46 -51.76 6.64
C ALA A 658 -44.27 -51.68 7.62
N ILE A 659 -44.50 -52.01 8.89
CA ILE A 659 -43.43 -52.00 9.91
C ILE A 659 -42.53 -53.22 9.66
N LYS A 660 -41.32 -52.99 9.13
CA LYS A 660 -40.26 -53.99 9.12
C LYS A 660 -39.39 -53.74 10.36
N GLY A 661 -39.29 -54.73 11.26
CA GLY A 661 -38.39 -54.61 12.39
C GLY A 661 -38.10 -55.93 13.08
N TYR A 662 -36.89 -56.07 13.59
CA TYR A 662 -36.40 -57.22 14.35
C TYR A 662 -35.51 -56.74 15.49
N TRP A 663 -35.53 -57.45 16.62
CA TRP A 663 -34.64 -57.25 17.76
C TRP A 663 -34.03 -58.60 18.14
N VAL A 664 -32.75 -58.76 17.81
CA VAL A 664 -32.06 -60.06 17.76
C VAL A 664 -30.80 -60.04 18.61
N GLU A 665 -30.44 -61.17 19.19
CA GLU A 665 -29.19 -61.35 19.91
C GLU A 665 -28.09 -61.87 18.99
N VAL A 666 -26.95 -61.20 19.02
CA VAL A 666 -25.75 -61.60 18.28
C VAL A 666 -25.11 -62.81 18.94
N SER A 667 -25.06 -63.95 18.25
CA SER A 667 -24.47 -65.19 18.79
C SER A 667 -22.96 -65.27 18.60
N ARG A 668 -22.38 -64.50 17.66
CA ARG A 668 -20.92 -64.42 17.46
C ARG A 668 -20.57 -63.13 16.72
N SER A 669 -19.43 -62.54 17.04
CA SER A 669 -18.91 -61.37 16.33
C SER A 669 -17.42 -61.52 15.98
N ASP A 670 -17.04 -61.08 14.79
CA ASP A 670 -15.65 -60.94 14.34
C ASP A 670 -15.45 -59.64 13.54
N SER A 671 -14.22 -59.37 13.10
CA SER A 671 -13.89 -58.17 12.32
C SER A 671 -14.68 -58.04 11.01
N ASN A 672 -15.16 -59.16 10.46
CA ASN A 672 -15.84 -59.21 9.17
C ASN A 672 -17.37 -59.12 9.31
N GLY A 673 -17.91 -59.12 10.53
CA GLY A 673 -19.34 -58.98 10.80
C GLY A 673 -19.86 -59.89 11.90
N ILE A 674 -21.18 -59.93 12.05
CA ILE A 674 -21.85 -60.69 13.11
C ILE A 674 -22.55 -61.94 12.57
N THR A 675 -22.77 -62.92 13.44
CA THR A 675 -23.61 -64.08 13.19
C THR A 675 -24.80 -64.03 14.13
N VAL A 676 -26.00 -64.24 13.58
CA VAL A 676 -27.27 -64.22 14.31
C VAL A 676 -28.12 -65.44 13.90
N PRO A 677 -28.67 -66.23 14.84
CA PRO A 677 -29.54 -67.36 14.51
C PRO A 677 -30.79 -66.94 13.73
N VAL A 678 -31.20 -67.73 12.74
CA VAL A 678 -32.41 -67.46 11.92
C VAL A 678 -33.67 -67.43 12.81
N SER A 679 -33.70 -68.21 13.89
CA SER A 679 -34.80 -68.24 14.85
C SER A 679 -35.05 -66.90 15.54
N GLU A 680 -34.03 -66.05 15.68
CA GLU A 680 -34.13 -64.75 16.36
C GLU A 680 -35.01 -63.75 15.59
N PHE A 681 -35.05 -63.89 14.26
CA PHE A 681 -35.71 -62.94 13.37
C PHE A 681 -37.23 -63.09 13.28
N SER A 682 -37.82 -64.11 13.94
CA SER A 682 -39.27 -64.33 14.00
C SER A 682 -39.98 -64.26 12.63
N GLY A 683 -39.32 -64.71 11.56
CA GLY A 683 -39.82 -64.71 10.19
C GLY A 683 -39.51 -63.46 9.34
N VAL A 684 -38.84 -62.43 9.89
CA VAL A 684 -38.44 -61.21 9.17
C VAL A 684 -37.00 -61.33 8.64
N GLU A 685 -36.82 -61.35 7.32
CA GLU A 685 -35.47 -61.50 6.75
C GLU A 685 -34.64 -60.19 6.82
N PRO A 686 -33.41 -60.22 7.36
CA PRO A 686 -32.48 -59.08 7.28
C PRO A 686 -31.96 -58.96 5.84
N VAL A 687 -31.89 -57.73 5.31
CA VAL A 687 -31.43 -57.48 3.93
C VAL A 687 -30.36 -56.39 3.88
N ALA A 688 -29.62 -56.33 2.78
CA ALA A 688 -28.68 -55.24 2.53
C ALA A 688 -29.41 -53.89 2.52
N GLY A 689 -28.85 -52.90 3.22
CA GLY A 689 -29.41 -51.58 3.44
C GLY A 689 -30.19 -51.40 4.74
N ASP A 690 -30.50 -52.49 5.48
CA ASP A 690 -31.13 -52.38 6.80
C ASP A 690 -30.19 -51.63 7.78
N GLU A 691 -30.75 -50.64 8.47
CA GLU A 691 -30.04 -49.86 9.49
C GLU A 691 -30.28 -50.44 10.87
N CYS A 692 -29.20 -50.87 11.50
CA CYS A 692 -29.18 -51.55 12.78
C CYS A 692 -28.52 -50.68 13.85
N VAL A 693 -29.08 -50.72 15.05
CA VAL A 693 -28.55 -50.04 16.24
C VAL A 693 -28.44 -51.02 17.40
N LEU A 694 -27.48 -50.76 18.29
CA LEU A 694 -27.36 -51.47 19.55
C LEU A 694 -28.47 -51.05 20.50
N MET A 695 -29.19 -52.04 21.03
CA MET A 695 -30.23 -51.85 22.02
C MET A 695 -30.01 -52.78 23.21
N GLY A 696 -28.83 -52.69 23.81
CA GLY A 696 -28.45 -53.46 24.98
C GLY A 696 -27.59 -54.67 24.67
N ASN A 697 -27.19 -55.37 25.72
CA ASN A 697 -26.38 -56.59 25.65
C ASN A 697 -26.78 -57.51 26.80
N THR A 698 -26.91 -58.82 26.56
CA THR A 698 -27.39 -59.76 27.60
C THR A 698 -26.37 -60.02 28.72
N GLU A 699 -25.08 -59.73 28.48
CA GLU A 699 -23.98 -60.01 29.42
C GLU A 699 -23.19 -58.76 29.84
N ASN A 700 -22.73 -57.94 28.90
CA ASN A 700 -21.80 -56.83 29.12
C ASN A 700 -22.50 -55.53 29.58
N PRO A 701 -22.32 -55.09 30.84
CA PRO A 701 -22.98 -53.90 31.37
C PRO A 701 -22.61 -52.59 30.66
N LEU A 702 -21.39 -52.48 30.11
CA LEU A 702 -20.92 -51.26 29.41
C LEU A 702 -21.64 -51.01 28.08
N ARG A 703 -22.42 -51.99 27.62
CA ARG A 703 -23.18 -51.95 26.35
C ARG A 703 -24.69 -52.04 26.58
N GLN A 704 -25.13 -51.88 27.82
CA GLN A 704 -26.53 -51.91 28.23
C GLN A 704 -27.19 -50.53 28.27
N ASN A 705 -26.49 -49.50 27.80
CA ASN A 705 -26.92 -48.10 27.82
C ASN A 705 -27.26 -47.56 26.43
N LEU A 706 -28.34 -46.78 26.34
CA LEU A 706 -28.70 -46.01 25.15
C LEU A 706 -29.54 -44.79 25.49
N ILE A 707 -29.58 -43.81 24.59
CA ILE A 707 -30.53 -42.70 24.63
C ILE A 707 -31.55 -42.91 23.52
N SER A 708 -32.84 -42.88 23.86
CA SER A 708 -33.96 -43.03 22.93
C SER A 708 -34.79 -41.76 22.88
N ILE A 709 -34.79 -41.08 21.74
CA ILE A 709 -35.61 -39.90 21.45
C ILE A 709 -36.81 -40.37 20.63
N ALA A 710 -38.00 -40.37 21.21
CA ALA A 710 -39.23 -40.79 20.54
C ALA A 710 -40.12 -39.58 20.23
N ALA A 711 -40.44 -39.44 18.95
CA ALA A 711 -41.50 -38.54 18.46
C ALA A 711 -42.57 -39.43 17.78
N THR A 712 -43.26 -40.22 18.59
CA THR A 712 -44.32 -41.12 18.16
C THR A 712 -45.66 -40.38 18.07
N GLU A 713 -46.52 -40.75 17.11
CA GLU A 713 -47.89 -40.20 16.96
C GLU A 713 -48.84 -40.57 18.12
N ASP A 714 -48.33 -41.25 19.16
CA ASP A 714 -49.04 -41.62 20.40
C ASP A 714 -49.20 -40.45 21.39
N GLY A 715 -48.71 -39.26 21.03
CA GLY A 715 -48.83 -38.03 21.83
C GLY A 715 -47.86 -37.95 23.01
N GLN A 716 -46.85 -38.81 23.08
CA GLN A 716 -45.90 -38.89 24.20
C GLN A 716 -44.46 -38.58 23.76
N PRO A 717 -44.14 -37.33 23.38
CA PRO A 717 -42.77 -36.95 23.00
C PRO A 717 -41.84 -37.07 24.21
N ARG A 718 -40.75 -37.82 24.06
CA ARG A 718 -39.83 -38.11 25.17
C ARG A 718 -38.40 -38.40 24.72
N VAL A 719 -37.46 -38.06 25.59
CA VAL A 719 -36.04 -38.42 25.54
C VAL A 719 -35.73 -39.29 26.76
N ASP A 720 -35.44 -40.57 26.52
CA ASP A 720 -35.16 -41.57 27.55
C ASP A 720 -33.69 -41.91 27.56
N VAL A 721 -33.00 -41.65 28.67
CA VAL A 721 -31.70 -42.24 28.97
C VAL A 721 -31.96 -43.57 29.66
N LEU A 722 -31.60 -44.66 28.98
CA LEU A 722 -31.77 -46.03 29.43
C LEU A 722 -30.41 -46.62 29.79
N ASP A 723 -30.36 -47.36 30.89
CA ASP A 723 -29.19 -48.12 31.32
C ASP A 723 -29.60 -49.41 32.05
N GLY A 724 -28.95 -50.52 31.71
CA GLY A 724 -29.28 -51.87 32.19
C GLY A 724 -30.15 -52.70 31.25
N VAL A 725 -30.21 -52.38 29.95
CA VAL A 725 -30.97 -53.12 28.92
C VAL A 725 -30.34 -54.48 28.64
N LYS A 726 -30.67 -55.47 29.46
CA LYS A 726 -30.14 -56.85 29.41
C LYS A 726 -31.04 -57.87 28.70
N SER A 727 -32.17 -57.43 28.16
CA SER A 727 -33.15 -58.28 27.49
C SER A 727 -33.92 -57.47 26.45
N LYS A 728 -34.73 -58.12 25.60
CA LYS A 728 -35.51 -57.47 24.52
C LYS A 728 -36.73 -56.68 25.03
N ASN A 729 -36.57 -55.91 26.09
CA ASN A 729 -37.52 -54.97 26.66
C ASN A 729 -36.77 -53.90 27.48
N PHE A 730 -37.44 -52.80 27.81
CA PHE A 730 -36.86 -51.70 28.59
C PHE A 730 -37.30 -51.69 30.05
N ASN A 731 -37.81 -52.81 30.58
CA ASN A 731 -38.35 -52.86 31.94
C ASN A 731 -37.24 -52.56 32.97
N GLY A 732 -37.47 -51.57 33.83
CA GLY A 732 -36.52 -51.17 34.87
C GLY A 732 -35.21 -50.53 34.35
N CYS A 733 -35.15 -50.15 33.07
CA CYS A 733 -33.94 -49.59 32.46
C CYS A 733 -33.92 -48.06 32.42
N LEU A 734 -35.03 -47.38 32.70
CA LEU A 734 -35.12 -45.92 32.62
C LEU A 734 -34.34 -45.24 33.75
N ARG A 735 -33.37 -44.39 33.39
CA ARG A 735 -32.57 -43.58 34.34
C ARG A 735 -32.97 -42.13 34.35
N VAL A 736 -33.23 -41.58 33.17
CA VAL A 736 -33.69 -40.20 33.00
C VAL A 736 -34.70 -40.15 31.87
N ARG A 737 -35.82 -39.45 32.07
CA ARG A 737 -36.77 -39.07 31.03
C ARG A 737 -36.94 -37.55 31.01
N PHE A 738 -36.86 -36.98 29.82
CA PHE A 738 -37.24 -35.59 29.54
C PHE A 738 -38.36 -35.57 28.50
N GLY A 739 -39.50 -34.93 28.82
CA GLY A 739 -40.70 -34.95 27.99
C GLY A 739 -41.89 -35.54 28.73
N ASN A 740 -42.77 -36.27 28.07
CA ASN A 740 -43.96 -36.84 28.71
C ASN A 740 -43.59 -37.97 29.70
N LEU A 741 -43.89 -37.78 30.98
CA LEU A 741 -43.62 -38.70 32.09
C LEU A 741 -44.71 -39.79 32.26
N ASP A 742 -45.82 -39.67 31.54
CA ASP A 742 -46.92 -40.63 31.58
C ASP A 742 -46.43 -42.05 31.31
N GLY A 743 -46.98 -43.00 32.07
CA GLY A 743 -46.62 -44.41 31.99
C GLY A 743 -45.34 -44.79 32.74
N ILE A 744 -44.60 -43.85 33.34
CA ILE A 744 -43.59 -44.17 34.36
C ILE A 744 -44.30 -44.74 35.59
N LYS A 745 -43.79 -45.85 36.09
CA LYS A 745 -44.20 -46.45 37.36
C LYS A 745 -42.97 -46.56 38.26
N ASP A 746 -42.91 -45.71 39.27
CA ASP A 746 -41.86 -45.70 40.29
C ASP A 746 -42.49 -45.83 41.67
N ASP A 747 -42.14 -46.91 42.37
CA ASP A 747 -42.64 -47.25 43.70
C ASP A 747 -42.24 -46.22 44.77
N ARG A 748 -41.26 -45.34 44.49
CA ARG A 748 -40.89 -44.22 45.37
C ARG A 748 -41.95 -43.12 45.41
N PHE A 749 -42.82 -43.06 44.42
CA PHE A 749 -43.94 -42.12 44.36
C PHE A 749 -45.26 -42.82 44.77
N PRO A 750 -46.18 -42.11 45.43
CA PRO A 750 -47.52 -42.65 45.73
C PRO A 750 -48.25 -43.12 44.45
N LEU A 751 -49.10 -44.14 44.57
CA LEU A 751 -49.88 -44.69 43.45
C LEU A 751 -50.80 -43.66 42.77
N ASP A 752 -51.31 -42.70 43.55
CA ASP A 752 -52.16 -41.59 43.13
C ASP A 752 -51.37 -40.36 42.62
N ASN A 753 -50.04 -40.40 42.70
CA ASN A 753 -49.17 -39.30 42.29
C ASN A 753 -47.89 -39.81 41.61
N GLN A 754 -48.06 -40.72 40.66
CA GLN A 754 -46.98 -41.17 39.78
C GLN A 754 -46.54 -40.02 38.86
N PRO A 755 -45.28 -40.03 38.37
CA PRO A 755 -44.84 -39.04 37.38
C PRO A 755 -45.80 -39.00 36.18
N HIS A 756 -46.34 -37.81 35.90
CA HIS A 756 -47.32 -37.57 34.86
C HIS A 756 -47.00 -36.24 34.14
N ASP A 757 -47.60 -36.01 32.97
CA ASP A 757 -47.40 -34.81 32.13
C ASP A 757 -45.96 -34.57 31.66
N ASN A 758 -45.71 -33.43 31.00
CA ASN A 758 -44.38 -33.07 30.49
C ASN A 758 -43.46 -32.58 31.62
N GLY A 759 -42.35 -33.25 31.85
CA GLY A 759 -41.39 -32.89 32.89
C GLY A 759 -40.02 -33.56 32.74
N LEU A 760 -39.25 -33.51 33.82
CA LEU A 760 -37.94 -34.14 33.95
C LEU A 760 -37.98 -35.13 35.13
N TYR A 761 -37.79 -36.41 34.83
CA TYR A 761 -37.62 -37.49 35.82
C TYR A 761 -36.20 -38.02 35.68
N GLY A 762 -35.45 -38.19 36.77
CA GLY A 762 -34.13 -38.80 36.69
C GLY A 762 -33.56 -39.23 38.04
N ASP A 763 -32.71 -40.26 38.03
CA ASP A 763 -32.13 -40.84 39.24
C ASP A 763 -31.17 -39.89 39.97
N ASN A 764 -30.45 -39.01 39.26
CA ASN A 764 -29.49 -38.05 39.83
C ASN A 764 -29.36 -36.78 38.98
N VAL A 765 -30.13 -35.74 39.31
CA VAL A 765 -30.32 -34.53 38.49
C VAL A 765 -29.75 -33.28 39.19
N TYR A 766 -28.78 -32.60 38.56
CA TYR A 766 -28.20 -31.33 39.02
C TYR A 766 -28.72 -30.18 38.15
N LEU A 767 -29.44 -29.22 38.76
CA LEU A 767 -30.05 -28.09 38.06
C LEU A 767 -29.50 -26.77 38.60
N ARG A 768 -29.31 -25.77 37.73
CA ARG A 768 -28.97 -24.38 38.11
C ARG A 768 -30.02 -23.43 37.54
N GLY A 769 -30.51 -22.49 38.35
CA GLY A 769 -31.50 -21.50 37.95
C GLY A 769 -32.42 -21.10 39.09
N THR A 770 -33.46 -20.33 38.76
CA THR A 770 -34.55 -19.97 39.66
C THR A 770 -35.55 -21.11 39.67
N PHE A 771 -35.75 -21.74 40.84
CA PHE A 771 -36.69 -22.83 40.99
C PHE A 771 -37.95 -22.28 41.63
N ILE A 772 -39.06 -22.47 40.94
CA ILE A 772 -40.36 -22.00 41.40
C ILE A 772 -41.15 -23.21 41.87
N LEU A 773 -41.61 -23.17 43.12
CA LEU A 773 -42.47 -24.21 43.68
C LEU A 773 -43.83 -24.22 42.95
N MET A 774 -44.60 -25.31 43.03
CA MET A 774 -45.97 -25.33 42.46
C MET A 774 -46.89 -24.23 43.03
N THR A 775 -46.50 -23.64 44.17
CA THR A 775 -47.16 -22.48 44.80
C THR A 775 -46.84 -21.14 44.12
N GLY A 776 -45.87 -21.10 43.20
CA GLY A 776 -45.42 -19.88 42.52
C GLY A 776 -44.28 -19.14 43.20
N GLU A 777 -43.69 -19.68 44.28
CA GLU A 777 -42.63 -19.04 45.08
C GLU A 777 -41.20 -19.47 44.67
N ASP A 778 -40.25 -18.52 44.71
CA ASP A 778 -38.83 -18.73 44.37
C ASP A 778 -38.01 -19.32 45.53
N ILE A 779 -37.21 -20.36 45.24
CA ILE A 779 -36.26 -20.97 46.18
C ILE A 779 -35.18 -19.99 46.66
N LEU A 780 -34.81 -18.97 45.88
CA LEU A 780 -33.88 -17.92 46.31
C LEU A 780 -34.42 -17.18 47.54
N THR A 781 -35.72 -16.91 47.57
CA THR A 781 -36.40 -16.26 48.70
C THR A 781 -36.36 -17.12 49.98
N LYS A 782 -36.25 -18.46 49.86
CA LYS A 782 -36.03 -19.37 50.99
C LYS A 782 -34.58 -19.38 51.49
N PHE A 783 -33.60 -19.09 50.64
CA PHE A 783 -32.19 -19.03 51.03
C PHE A 783 -31.85 -17.72 51.75
N GLU A 784 -32.51 -16.61 51.42
CA GLU A 784 -32.43 -15.38 52.21
C GLU A 784 -32.92 -15.60 53.65
N ILE A 785 -33.90 -16.49 53.87
CA ILE A 785 -34.34 -16.91 55.21
C ILE A 785 -33.26 -17.74 55.96
N VAL A 786 -32.33 -18.38 55.24
CA VAL A 786 -31.20 -19.14 55.82
C VAL A 786 -30.01 -18.24 56.15
N GLU A 787 -29.81 -17.14 55.44
CA GLU A 787 -28.80 -16.12 55.78
C GLU A 787 -29.08 -15.50 57.16
N GLY A 788 -30.35 -15.40 57.56
CA GLY A 788 -30.74 -15.11 58.94
C GLY A 788 -30.19 -16.08 60.01
N LYS A 789 -29.77 -17.31 59.65
CA LYS A 789 -29.08 -18.25 60.57
C LYS A 789 -27.57 -17.99 60.66
N ILE A 790 -26.94 -17.35 59.69
CA ILE A 790 -25.49 -17.08 59.67
C ILE A 790 -25.12 -16.04 60.73
N SER A 791 -26.03 -15.14 61.09
CA SER A 791 -25.90 -14.29 62.28
C SER A 791 -25.67 -15.09 63.58
N SER A 792 -26.02 -16.39 63.65
CA SER A 792 -25.62 -17.26 64.79
C SER A 792 -24.13 -17.62 64.83
N ALA A 793 -23.37 -17.54 63.73
CA ALA A 793 -21.96 -17.95 63.69
C ALA A 793 -20.98 -16.87 64.16
N VAL A 794 -21.37 -15.59 64.08
CA VAL A 794 -20.62 -14.44 64.59
C VAL A 794 -20.28 -14.59 66.09
N GLU A 795 -21.02 -15.42 66.81
CA GLU A 795 -20.72 -15.83 68.19
C GLU A 795 -19.32 -16.46 68.38
N GLY A 796 -18.75 -17.06 67.34
CA GLY A 796 -17.39 -17.64 67.39
C GLY A 796 -16.28 -16.60 67.58
N LEU A 797 -16.44 -15.39 67.03
CA LEU A 797 -15.42 -14.33 67.14
C LEU A 797 -15.26 -13.80 68.57
N ARG A 798 -16.33 -13.82 69.35
CA ARG A 798 -16.32 -13.41 70.77
C ARG A 798 -15.40 -14.27 71.61
N LYS A 799 -15.26 -15.55 71.26
CA LYS A 799 -14.48 -16.53 72.01
C LYS A 799 -12.98 -16.23 71.97
N GLU A 800 -12.47 -15.90 70.79
CA GLU A 800 -11.03 -15.72 70.51
C GLU A 800 -10.42 -14.50 71.23
N PHE A 801 -11.18 -13.41 71.37
CA PHE A 801 -10.69 -12.17 72.01
C PHE A 801 -10.58 -12.22 73.52
N THR A 802 -11.24 -13.16 74.18
CA THR A 802 -11.32 -13.23 75.64
C THR A 802 -10.30 -14.20 76.23
N GLU A 803 -9.97 -15.27 75.49
CA GLU A 803 -9.18 -16.37 76.02
C GLU A 803 -7.67 -16.11 75.99
N ASP A 804 -7.13 -15.30 75.06
CA ASP A 804 -5.69 -15.09 74.91
C ASP A 804 -5.05 -14.05 75.85
N LYS A 805 -5.85 -13.16 76.48
CA LYS A 805 -5.34 -11.99 77.22
C LYS A 805 -5.71 -11.91 78.69
N SER A 806 -6.69 -12.69 79.14
CA SER A 806 -7.01 -12.77 80.56
C SER A 806 -6.14 -13.82 81.25
N TYR A 807 -5.79 -13.58 82.52
CA TYR A 807 -5.23 -14.62 83.38
C TYR A 807 -6.23 -15.74 83.71
N LEU A 808 -7.52 -15.46 83.58
CA LEU A 808 -8.61 -16.40 83.74
C LEU A 808 -8.84 -17.17 82.43
N ASP A 809 -9.11 -18.46 82.54
CA ASP A 809 -9.34 -19.36 81.40
C ASP A 809 -10.84 -19.50 81.08
N ASN A 810 -11.21 -19.80 79.83
CA ASN A 810 -12.61 -19.80 79.35
C ASN A 810 -13.43 -18.58 79.83
N ALA A 811 -12.82 -17.39 79.79
CA ALA A 811 -13.40 -16.13 80.26
C ALA A 811 -14.54 -15.59 79.37
N SER A 812 -14.66 -16.11 78.15
CA SER A 812 -15.72 -15.80 77.17
C SER A 812 -17.01 -16.56 77.45
N PHE A 813 -16.91 -17.67 78.20
CA PHE A 813 -17.95 -18.65 78.43
C PHE A 813 -18.51 -19.30 77.15
N GLY A 814 -17.84 -19.14 76.01
CA GLY A 814 -18.20 -19.76 74.72
C GLY A 814 -18.20 -21.29 74.77
N ASP A 815 -17.42 -21.88 75.68
CA ASP A 815 -17.40 -23.32 75.97
C ASP A 815 -18.24 -23.71 77.20
N GLY A 816 -19.24 -22.90 77.53
CA GLY A 816 -20.04 -23.14 78.73
C GLY A 816 -19.23 -22.89 80.01
N MET A 817 -19.45 -23.70 81.04
CA MET A 817 -18.79 -23.59 82.35
C MET A 817 -17.45 -24.34 82.45
N ASN A 818 -16.81 -24.70 81.33
CA ASN A 818 -15.56 -25.45 81.37
C ASN A 818 -14.44 -24.69 82.11
N LYS A 819 -13.65 -25.35 82.97
CA LYS A 819 -12.65 -24.76 83.89
C LYS A 819 -13.20 -23.77 84.94
N TRP A 820 -14.53 -23.61 85.01
CA TRP A 820 -15.21 -22.83 86.03
C TRP A 820 -15.99 -23.79 86.93
N ASP A 821 -15.60 -23.85 88.19
CA ASP A 821 -16.29 -24.63 89.21
C ASP A 821 -17.48 -23.82 89.76
N THR A 822 -18.60 -24.50 89.95
CA THR A 822 -19.78 -23.95 90.61
C THR A 822 -20.57 -25.08 91.25
N GLU A 823 -21.25 -24.80 92.36
CA GLU A 823 -22.09 -25.77 93.04
C GLU A 823 -23.55 -25.57 92.63
N ASN A 824 -24.05 -26.52 91.84
CA ASN A 824 -25.41 -26.52 91.32
C ASN A 824 -26.24 -27.59 92.02
N GLU A 825 -27.36 -27.21 92.62
CA GLU A 825 -28.31 -28.15 93.22
C GLU A 825 -29.29 -28.66 92.14
N ALA A 826 -29.27 -29.96 91.82
CA ALA A 826 -30.14 -30.57 90.81
C ALA A 826 -30.78 -31.89 91.28
N THR A 827 -32.07 -32.08 91.02
CA THR A 827 -32.82 -33.32 91.33
C THR A 827 -33.16 -34.11 90.05
N PHE A 828 -32.91 -35.43 89.99
CA PHE A 828 -33.14 -36.29 88.80
C PHE A 828 -34.27 -37.34 89.00
N PHE A 829 -34.96 -37.72 87.93
CA PHE A 829 -36.11 -38.66 87.96
C PHE A 829 -35.83 -40.02 87.27
N LEU A 830 -36.21 -41.15 87.91
CA LEU A 830 -36.00 -42.55 87.48
C LEU A 830 -37.31 -43.37 87.45
N LEU A 831 -37.47 -44.32 86.51
CA LEU A 831 -38.58 -45.30 86.46
C LEU A 831 -38.05 -46.73 86.24
N GLY A 832 -38.35 -47.66 87.15
CA GLY A 832 -37.89 -49.06 87.07
C GLY A 832 -36.36 -49.25 87.19
N GLY A 833 -35.65 -48.31 87.82
CA GLY A 833 -34.19 -48.30 87.90
C GLY A 833 -33.48 -47.80 86.63
N LYS A 834 -34.22 -47.23 85.67
CA LYS A 834 -33.68 -46.62 84.43
C LYS A 834 -34.07 -45.15 84.30
N TRP A 835 -33.22 -44.38 83.63
CA TRP A 835 -33.35 -42.94 83.42
C TRP A 835 -34.50 -42.59 82.48
N ILE A 836 -35.26 -41.53 82.81
CA ILE A 836 -36.27 -40.94 81.91
C ILE A 836 -35.59 -39.86 81.06
N TRP A 837 -35.58 -40.08 79.75
CA TRP A 837 -34.99 -39.17 78.76
C TRP A 837 -36.10 -38.35 78.11
N VAL A 838 -35.89 -37.03 78.04
CA VAL A 838 -36.76 -36.12 77.27
C VAL A 838 -35.84 -35.21 76.48
N ASN A 839 -36.00 -35.21 75.15
CA ASN A 839 -35.19 -34.42 74.21
C ASN A 839 -33.68 -34.59 74.45
N ASP A 840 -33.23 -35.84 74.45
CA ASP A 840 -31.82 -36.23 74.53
C ASP A 840 -31.07 -35.84 75.83
N ALA A 841 -31.79 -35.54 76.92
CA ALA A 841 -31.22 -35.36 78.27
C ALA A 841 -32.11 -35.96 79.39
N PRO A 842 -31.54 -36.32 80.56
CA PRO A 842 -32.31 -36.78 81.73
C PRO A 842 -33.04 -35.62 82.41
N LEU A 843 -34.32 -35.85 82.76
CA LEU A 843 -35.17 -34.82 83.38
C LEU A 843 -34.63 -34.39 84.76
N SER A 844 -34.42 -33.08 84.97
CA SER A 844 -33.97 -32.49 86.26
C SER A 844 -34.46 -31.06 86.54
N THR A 845 -34.45 -30.62 87.80
CA THR A 845 -34.79 -29.24 88.25
C THR A 845 -33.65 -28.60 89.07
N LYS A 846 -33.31 -27.32 88.83
CA LYS A 846 -32.24 -26.55 89.50
C LYS A 846 -32.79 -25.28 90.18
N THR A 847 -32.44 -25.01 91.45
CA THR A 847 -32.95 -23.85 92.24
C THR A 847 -31.92 -22.75 92.45
N ASP A 848 -30.73 -23.07 92.98
CA ASP A 848 -29.62 -22.14 93.13
C ASP A 848 -28.43 -22.65 92.30
N TYR A 849 -27.94 -21.84 91.36
CA TYR A 849 -26.95 -22.29 90.39
C TYR A 849 -26.27 -21.15 89.62
N ALA A 850 -25.15 -21.49 88.98
CA ALA A 850 -24.56 -20.69 87.91
C ALA A 850 -24.51 -21.50 86.59
N CYS A 851 -24.79 -20.86 85.47
CA CYS A 851 -24.75 -21.48 84.15
C CYS A 851 -24.53 -20.49 83.03
N VAL A 852 -24.14 -20.98 81.86
CA VAL A 852 -24.07 -20.17 80.63
C VAL A 852 -25.42 -20.07 79.94
N ARG A 853 -25.76 -18.88 79.44
CA ARG A 853 -27.00 -18.54 78.73
C ARG A 853 -26.72 -17.55 77.61
N ASN A 854 -27.58 -17.56 76.59
CA ASN A 854 -27.55 -16.56 75.53
C ASN A 854 -28.49 -15.40 75.93
N ASP A 855 -27.97 -14.18 76.09
CA ASP A 855 -28.71 -12.97 76.47
C ASP A 855 -28.37 -11.84 75.49
N ASP A 856 -29.39 -11.24 74.88
CA ASP A 856 -29.26 -10.24 73.79
C ASP A 856 -28.34 -10.70 72.64
N GLY A 857 -28.49 -11.98 72.25
CA GLY A 857 -27.68 -12.61 71.21
C GLY A 857 -26.20 -12.76 71.57
N ARG A 858 -25.84 -12.77 72.87
CA ARG A 858 -24.48 -12.98 73.39
C ARG A 858 -24.40 -14.14 74.39
N VAL A 859 -23.34 -14.92 74.34
CA VAL A 859 -23.03 -15.95 75.36
C VAL A 859 -22.56 -15.31 76.67
N THR A 860 -23.30 -15.53 77.75
CA THR A 860 -23.09 -14.93 79.07
C THR A 860 -23.21 -15.95 80.20
N VAL A 861 -22.52 -15.76 81.32
CA VAL A 861 -22.76 -16.49 82.57
C VAL A 861 -23.85 -15.81 83.37
N TYR A 862 -24.80 -16.60 83.79
CA TYR A 862 -25.86 -16.23 84.73
C TYR A 862 -25.58 -16.84 86.09
N ILE A 863 -25.58 -16.03 87.15
CA ILE A 863 -25.42 -16.46 88.55
C ILE A 863 -26.69 -16.11 89.32
N CYS A 864 -27.25 -17.11 90.02
CA CYS A 864 -28.40 -16.96 90.90
C CYS A 864 -28.08 -17.45 92.31
N ASN A 865 -27.92 -16.51 93.26
CA ASN A 865 -27.61 -16.75 94.69
C ASN A 865 -26.44 -17.71 94.96
N LYS A 866 -25.51 -17.86 94.01
CA LYS A 866 -24.35 -18.77 94.07
C LYS A 866 -23.09 -18.04 93.60
N HIS A 867 -22.08 -18.81 93.20
CA HIS A 867 -20.77 -18.31 92.81
C HIS A 867 -20.22 -19.10 91.62
N ILE A 868 -19.24 -18.49 90.97
CA ILE A 868 -18.30 -19.17 90.08
C ILE A 868 -16.91 -19.06 90.69
N ILE A 869 -16.18 -20.16 90.67
CA ILE A 869 -14.79 -20.23 91.13
C ILE A 869 -13.94 -20.72 89.97
N GLN A 870 -12.80 -20.10 89.77
CA GLN A 870 -11.73 -20.71 89.00
C GLN A 870 -10.57 -20.98 89.94
N LYS A 871 -10.20 -22.26 90.05
CA LYS A 871 -9.07 -22.67 90.88
C LYS A 871 -7.78 -22.13 90.30
N HIS A 872 -6.83 -21.83 91.18
CA HIS A 872 -5.52 -21.31 90.81
C HIS A 872 -4.81 -22.16 89.74
N GLU A 873 -4.92 -23.50 89.83
CA GLU A 873 -4.34 -24.45 88.86
C GLU A 873 -4.97 -24.38 87.46
N ASN A 874 -6.21 -23.89 87.38
CA ASN A 874 -6.98 -23.74 86.14
C ASN A 874 -6.85 -22.34 85.54
N PHE A 875 -6.05 -21.46 86.15
CA PHE A 875 -5.70 -20.20 85.54
C PHE A 875 -4.87 -20.44 84.31
N ARG A 876 -5.07 -19.59 83.32
CA ARG A 876 -4.32 -19.65 82.09
C ARG A 876 -2.87 -19.18 82.31
N PHE A 877 -2.68 -18.12 83.09
CA PHE A 877 -1.37 -17.52 83.35
C PHE A 877 -1.34 -16.80 84.70
N ILE A 878 -0.17 -16.76 85.35
CA ILE A 878 0.06 -16.10 86.65
C ILE A 878 1.27 -15.14 86.52
N PRO A 879 1.17 -13.88 86.97
CA PRO A 879 2.29 -12.92 86.93
C PRO A 879 3.50 -13.38 87.74
N THR A 880 4.70 -12.94 87.36
CA THR A 880 5.94 -13.27 88.09
C THR A 880 6.34 -12.12 89.00
N TYR A 881 6.39 -12.35 90.31
CA TYR A 881 6.70 -11.34 91.32
C TYR A 881 8.19 -11.41 91.70
N THR A 882 8.99 -10.47 91.20
CA THR A 882 10.45 -10.41 91.41
C THR A 882 10.93 -9.18 92.19
N ASP A 883 10.07 -8.18 92.38
CA ASP A 883 10.39 -7.00 93.20
C ASP A 883 10.33 -7.37 94.70
N VAL A 884 11.39 -7.06 95.44
CA VAL A 884 11.54 -7.39 96.87
C VAL A 884 11.85 -6.14 97.69
N ASN A 885 11.33 -6.07 98.92
CA ASN A 885 11.60 -4.99 99.85
C ASN A 885 12.98 -5.14 100.53
N ASP A 886 13.38 -4.15 101.34
CA ASP A 886 14.69 -4.11 102.01
C ASP A 886 14.91 -5.25 103.03
N GLU A 887 13.85 -6.01 103.36
CA GLU A 887 13.86 -7.17 104.25
C GLU A 887 13.84 -8.51 103.48
N GLY A 888 13.83 -8.47 102.14
CA GLY A 888 13.89 -9.63 101.25
C GLY A 888 12.53 -10.29 100.93
N GLU A 889 11.42 -9.70 101.35
CA GLU A 889 10.06 -10.17 101.05
C GLU A 889 9.56 -9.57 99.72
N LYS A 890 8.79 -10.35 98.95
CA LYS A 890 8.26 -9.93 97.64
C LYS A 890 7.15 -8.89 97.79
N ARG A 891 7.06 -7.97 96.82
CA ARG A 891 5.98 -6.99 96.73
C ARG A 891 4.82 -7.51 95.86
N PRO A 892 3.57 -7.37 96.31
CA PRO A 892 2.40 -7.64 95.48
C PRO A 892 2.24 -6.55 94.40
N GLU A 893 1.67 -6.91 93.25
CA GLU A 893 1.42 -5.98 92.14
C GLU A 893 -0.07 -5.68 92.00
N ALA A 894 -0.39 -4.54 91.38
CA ALA A 894 -1.76 -4.17 91.10
C ALA A 894 -2.30 -4.95 89.91
N VAL A 895 -3.45 -5.60 90.10
CA VAL A 895 -4.24 -6.21 89.03
C VAL A 895 -5.54 -5.46 88.80
N TYR A 896 -6.03 -5.54 87.57
CA TYR A 896 -7.26 -4.92 87.10
C TYR A 896 -8.24 -5.98 86.63
N LEU A 897 -9.45 -5.98 87.20
CA LEU A 897 -10.55 -6.84 86.81
C LEU A 897 -11.60 -6.01 86.06
N ALA A 898 -11.95 -6.45 84.85
CA ALA A 898 -12.99 -5.87 84.02
C ALA A 898 -13.94 -6.94 83.47
N PHE A 899 -15.24 -6.65 83.45
CA PHE A 899 -16.24 -7.50 82.77
C PHE A 899 -17.52 -6.73 82.48
N PHE A 900 -18.31 -7.24 81.54
CA PHE A 900 -19.65 -6.72 81.28
C PHE A 900 -20.66 -7.44 82.16
N TYR A 901 -21.58 -6.70 82.76
CA TYR A 901 -22.62 -7.25 83.61
C TYR A 901 -23.97 -6.58 83.42
N ARG A 902 -25.03 -7.35 83.59
CA ARG A 902 -26.40 -6.89 83.68
C ARG A 902 -27.05 -7.51 84.91
N VAL A 903 -27.46 -6.68 85.86
CA VAL A 903 -28.11 -7.17 87.09
C VAL A 903 -29.60 -7.28 86.82
N ALA A 904 -30.13 -8.49 86.96
CA ALA A 904 -31.56 -8.76 86.82
C ALA A 904 -32.31 -8.62 88.15
N LYS A 905 -31.67 -8.98 89.27
CA LYS A 905 -32.21 -8.80 90.61
C LYS A 905 -31.13 -8.29 91.55
N ALA A 906 -31.40 -7.17 92.19
CA ALA A 906 -30.47 -6.50 93.09
C ALA A 906 -29.92 -7.47 94.14
N GLY A 907 -28.66 -7.29 94.49
CA GLY A 907 -27.91 -8.26 95.25
C GLY A 907 -26.52 -7.77 95.63
N ARG A 908 -25.80 -8.58 96.40
CA ARG A 908 -24.47 -8.23 96.90
C ARG A 908 -23.41 -9.02 96.15
N LEU A 909 -22.51 -8.32 95.47
CA LEU A 909 -21.37 -8.86 94.75
C LEU A 909 -20.16 -8.92 95.67
N ARG A 910 -19.59 -10.11 95.77
CA ARG A 910 -18.35 -10.35 96.48
C ARG A 910 -17.33 -11.02 95.58
N ILE A 911 -16.13 -10.46 95.53
CA ILE A 911 -15.00 -10.97 94.77
C ILE A 911 -13.80 -11.02 95.70
N ASP A 912 -13.17 -12.18 95.80
CA ASP A 912 -11.99 -12.40 96.60
C ASP A 912 -11.15 -13.57 96.05
N PHE A 913 -9.92 -13.69 96.55
CA PHE A 913 -9.06 -14.83 96.31
C PHE A 913 -9.04 -15.73 97.56
N GLU A 914 -9.67 -16.89 97.48
CA GLU A 914 -9.74 -17.85 98.59
C GLU A 914 -8.44 -18.68 98.67
N ASN A 915 -8.09 -19.16 99.86
CA ASN A 915 -6.89 -20.00 100.10
C ASN A 915 -5.54 -19.35 99.71
N ALA A 916 -5.47 -18.01 99.70
CA ALA A 916 -4.26 -17.30 99.31
C ALA A 916 -3.14 -17.39 100.36
N ASP A 917 -1.94 -17.78 99.93
CA ASP A 917 -0.74 -17.83 100.76
C ASP A 917 0.05 -16.52 100.64
N LYS A 918 0.32 -15.88 101.78
CA LYS A 918 1.06 -14.61 101.87
C LYS A 918 2.50 -14.81 102.37
N THR A 919 2.93 -16.05 102.58
CA THR A 919 4.26 -16.36 103.09
C THR A 919 5.33 -15.86 102.11
N GLY A 920 6.30 -15.06 102.60
CA GLY A 920 7.38 -14.49 101.79
C GLY A 920 7.00 -13.23 101.00
N PHE A 921 5.83 -12.63 101.26
CA PHE A 921 5.43 -11.32 100.75
C PHE A 921 5.29 -10.31 101.89
N GLU A 922 5.55 -9.04 101.59
CA GLU A 922 5.36 -7.95 102.56
C GLU A 922 3.90 -7.89 103.03
N ASN A 923 3.62 -7.40 104.23
CA ASN A 923 2.24 -7.36 104.72
C ASN A 923 1.36 -6.42 103.86
N PHE A 924 0.39 -6.99 103.14
CA PHE A 924 -0.51 -6.25 102.25
C PHE A 924 -1.96 -6.73 102.31
N ASN A 925 -2.87 -5.85 101.87
CA ASN A 925 -4.28 -6.18 101.70
C ASN A 925 -4.50 -6.78 100.31
N MET A 926 -4.97 -8.03 100.28
CA MET A 926 -5.28 -8.76 99.06
C MET A 926 -6.47 -8.12 98.35
N PHE A 927 -6.49 -8.21 97.02
CA PHE A 927 -7.63 -7.85 96.19
C PHE A 927 -8.91 -8.45 96.77
N THR A 928 -9.85 -7.58 97.12
CA THR A 928 -11.19 -7.95 97.54
C THR A 928 -12.18 -6.85 97.19
N TYR A 929 -13.39 -7.24 96.83
CA TYR A 929 -14.52 -6.36 96.60
C TYR A 929 -15.74 -6.94 97.30
N ASP A 930 -16.47 -6.11 98.03
CA ASP A 930 -17.74 -6.46 98.65
C ASP A 930 -18.66 -5.23 98.56
N GLY A 931 -19.67 -5.31 97.71
CA GLY A 931 -20.55 -4.18 97.40
C GLY A 931 -21.92 -4.63 96.92
N GLU A 932 -22.92 -3.77 97.13
CA GLU A 932 -24.29 -4.00 96.65
C GLU A 932 -24.43 -3.44 95.22
N LEU A 933 -25.10 -4.21 94.36
CA LEU A 933 -25.42 -3.84 92.99
C LEU A 933 -26.94 -3.83 92.79
N GLU A 934 -27.43 -2.73 92.23
CA GLU A 934 -28.82 -2.53 91.84
C GLU A 934 -29.10 -3.11 90.44
N VAL A 935 -30.38 -3.26 90.10
CA VAL A 935 -30.84 -3.74 88.78
C VAL A 935 -30.41 -2.77 87.66
N THR A 936 -30.01 -3.29 86.50
CA THR A 936 -29.52 -2.47 85.36
C THR A 936 -30.37 -2.64 84.10
N ASP A 937 -30.55 -1.55 83.33
CA ASP A 937 -31.34 -1.50 82.08
C ASP A 937 -30.62 -2.08 80.85
N GLY A 938 -29.41 -2.62 81.02
CA GLY A 938 -28.55 -3.17 79.97
C GLY A 938 -27.18 -3.60 80.52
N TYR A 939 -26.28 -4.05 79.64
CA TYR A 939 -24.93 -4.43 80.02
C TYR A 939 -24.06 -3.21 80.36
N GLN A 940 -23.58 -3.17 81.59
CA GLN A 940 -22.66 -2.18 82.15
C GLN A 940 -21.26 -2.79 82.30
N ILE A 941 -20.23 -1.96 82.42
CA ILE A 941 -18.85 -2.44 82.64
C ILE A 941 -18.50 -2.33 84.12
N PHE A 942 -18.10 -3.44 84.73
CA PHE A 942 -17.49 -3.45 86.05
C PHE A 942 -15.98 -3.28 85.90
N ASN A 943 -15.37 -2.41 86.70
CA ASN A 943 -13.93 -2.22 86.76
C ASN A 943 -13.48 -2.06 88.21
N HIS A 944 -12.52 -2.86 88.64
CA HIS A 944 -11.92 -2.74 89.98
C HIS A 944 -10.44 -3.11 89.95
N SER A 945 -9.65 -2.50 90.84
CA SER A 945 -8.21 -2.74 90.95
C SER A 945 -7.79 -2.93 92.39
N GLY A 946 -6.83 -3.81 92.62
CA GLY A 946 -6.28 -4.10 93.94
C GLY A 946 -4.98 -4.88 93.85
N LEU A 947 -4.32 -5.08 94.97
CA LEU A 947 -3.04 -5.77 95.03
C LEU A 947 -3.24 -7.28 95.06
N TRP A 948 -2.53 -8.01 94.21
CA TRP A 948 -2.52 -9.46 94.17
C TRP A 948 -1.09 -9.95 94.09
N ASN A 949 -0.80 -11.03 94.81
CA ASN A 949 0.53 -11.67 94.87
C ASN A 949 0.61 -12.94 94.02
N GLY A 950 -0.40 -13.20 93.18
CA GLY A 950 -0.42 -14.35 92.29
C GLY A 950 -0.93 -15.64 92.94
N THR A 951 -1.38 -15.63 94.19
CA THR A 951 -1.82 -16.85 94.90
C THR A 951 -3.32 -16.81 95.25
N GLY A 952 -3.91 -17.99 95.46
CA GLY A 952 -5.33 -18.17 95.79
C GLY A 952 -6.25 -18.41 94.58
N ASP A 953 -7.44 -18.95 94.87
CA ASP A 953 -8.48 -19.28 93.90
C ASP A 953 -9.39 -18.07 93.66
N PHE A 954 -9.68 -17.73 92.40
CA PHE A 954 -10.55 -16.60 92.08
C PHE A 954 -12.02 -16.98 92.30
N LYS A 955 -12.72 -16.24 93.16
CA LYS A 955 -14.14 -16.45 93.44
C LYS A 955 -14.95 -15.19 93.19
N LEU A 956 -16.05 -15.34 92.47
CA LEU A 956 -17.06 -14.31 92.26
C LEU A 956 -18.41 -14.85 92.73
N SER A 957 -18.97 -14.23 93.76
CA SER A 957 -20.24 -14.61 94.39
C SER A 957 -21.26 -13.48 94.27
N PHE A 958 -22.52 -13.81 93.99
CA PHE A 958 -23.58 -12.81 93.93
C PHE A 958 -24.85 -13.29 94.64
N THR A 959 -25.36 -12.50 95.59
CA THR A 959 -26.62 -12.77 96.29
C THR A 959 -27.78 -12.07 95.57
N GLY A 960 -28.21 -12.61 94.45
CA GLY A 960 -29.25 -12.06 93.59
C GLY A 960 -29.20 -12.74 92.22
N GLU A 961 -29.57 -12.04 91.16
CA GLU A 961 -29.49 -12.54 89.78
C GLU A 961 -28.68 -11.60 88.89
N ILE A 962 -27.59 -12.10 88.30
CA ILE A 962 -26.69 -11.30 87.44
C ILE A 962 -26.26 -12.09 86.20
N TYR A 963 -26.22 -11.41 85.06
CA TYR A 963 -25.62 -11.89 83.81
C TYR A 963 -24.27 -11.20 83.63
N LEU A 964 -23.23 -11.94 83.28
CA LEU A 964 -21.89 -11.42 83.08
C LEU A 964 -21.21 -12.13 81.91
N TYR A 965 -20.41 -11.41 81.14
CA TYR A 965 -19.64 -12.01 80.05
C TYR A 965 -18.32 -11.27 79.85
N MET A 966 -17.39 -11.94 79.19
CA MET A 966 -16.05 -11.44 78.92
C MET A 966 -15.28 -10.97 80.17
N LEU A 967 -14.93 -11.93 81.05
CA LEU A 967 -14.18 -11.64 82.27
C LEU A 967 -12.69 -11.51 82.02
N VAL A 968 -12.13 -10.31 82.22
CA VAL A 968 -10.70 -10.05 81.99
C VAL A 968 -10.02 -9.59 83.28
N LEU A 969 -9.06 -10.38 83.74
CA LEU A 969 -8.12 -10.05 84.82
C LEU A 969 -6.70 -9.94 84.24
N SER A 970 -6.05 -8.77 84.38
CA SER A 970 -4.70 -8.49 83.84
C SER A 970 -3.92 -7.47 84.69
N THR A 971 -2.58 -7.47 84.62
CA THR A 971 -1.72 -6.40 85.18
C THR A 971 -1.53 -5.21 84.22
N ASP A 972 -1.84 -5.36 82.92
CA ASP A 972 -1.70 -4.29 81.93
C ASP A 972 -2.97 -3.40 81.87
N ARG A 973 -2.82 -2.17 82.35
CA ARG A 973 -3.87 -1.16 82.36
C ARG A 973 -4.31 -0.72 80.95
N ALA A 974 -3.39 -0.69 79.98
CA ALA A 974 -3.68 -0.30 78.60
C ALA A 974 -4.38 -1.43 77.84
N GLU A 975 -4.13 -2.70 78.15
CA GLU A 975 -4.86 -3.83 77.54
C GLU A 975 -6.31 -3.91 78.02
N ALA A 976 -6.56 -3.68 79.31
CA ALA A 976 -7.92 -3.57 79.84
C ALA A 976 -8.69 -2.38 79.23
N LEU A 977 -8.00 -1.26 78.96
CA LEU A 977 -8.56 -0.06 78.33
C LEU A 977 -8.68 -0.16 76.80
N ALA A 978 -7.78 -0.84 76.10
CA ALA A 978 -7.85 -1.10 74.65
C ALA A 978 -9.02 -2.03 74.30
N TYR A 979 -9.44 -2.85 75.27
CA TYR A 979 -10.66 -3.64 75.20
C TYR A 979 -11.93 -2.77 75.06
N LYS A 980 -11.92 -1.55 75.63
CA LYS A 980 -12.99 -0.54 75.46
C LYS A 980 -13.16 -0.07 74.01
N TYR A 981 -12.13 -0.19 73.16
CA TYR A 981 -12.15 0.28 71.76
C TYR A 981 -12.16 -0.86 70.73
N LYS A 982 -11.65 -2.05 71.05
CA LYS A 982 -11.80 -3.26 70.20
C LYS A 982 -13.21 -3.84 70.21
N THR A 983 -14.04 -3.49 71.20
CA THR A 983 -15.47 -3.83 71.25
C THR A 983 -16.34 -3.06 70.26
N LEU A 984 -15.79 -2.11 69.48
CA LEU A 984 -16.43 -1.61 68.26
C LEU A 984 -16.56 -2.67 67.15
N PHE A 985 -15.93 -3.85 67.32
CA PHE A 985 -16.18 -5.04 66.51
C PHE A 985 -17.53 -5.74 66.79
N GLU A 986 -18.36 -5.27 67.73
CA GLU A 986 -19.72 -5.77 67.87
C GLU A 986 -20.77 -4.92 67.13
N GLN A 987 -21.30 -5.52 66.06
CA GLN A 987 -22.59 -5.28 65.39
C GLN A 987 -22.83 -3.90 64.74
N SER A 988 -22.73 -3.88 63.40
CA SER A 988 -23.89 -3.46 62.61
C SER A 988 -24.08 -4.44 61.47
N GLU A 989 -25.33 -4.71 61.10
CA GLU A 989 -25.81 -5.77 60.19
C GLU A 989 -25.22 -5.77 58.76
N LYS A 990 -24.15 -5.02 58.47
CA LYS A 990 -23.73 -4.73 57.09
C LYS A 990 -22.26 -4.91 56.74
N LEU A 991 -21.35 -5.37 57.61
CA LEU A 991 -19.97 -5.66 57.20
C LEU A 991 -19.19 -6.61 58.15
N ILE A 992 -18.68 -7.71 57.59
CA ILE A 992 -17.51 -8.43 58.13
C ILE A 992 -16.28 -7.87 57.40
N LYS A 993 -15.44 -7.09 58.09
CA LYS A 993 -14.19 -6.56 57.53
C LYS A 993 -13.02 -7.38 58.11
N ILE A 994 -12.55 -8.40 57.39
CA ILE A 994 -11.24 -9.01 57.66
C ILE A 994 -10.20 -8.16 56.92
N ALA A 995 -9.89 -7.00 57.50
CA ALA A 995 -8.76 -6.18 57.09
C ALA A 995 -7.71 -6.30 58.20
N ALA A 996 -6.66 -7.09 57.96
CA ALA A 996 -5.46 -6.99 58.79
C ALA A 996 -4.79 -5.65 58.45
N SER A 997 -4.78 -4.74 59.42
CA SER A 997 -4.02 -3.49 59.35
C SER A 997 -2.79 -3.59 60.26
N ASN A 998 -1.60 -3.26 59.75
CA ASN A 998 -0.41 -3.12 60.59
C ASN A 998 -0.35 -1.72 61.22
N PHE A 999 0.08 -1.63 62.49
CA PHE A 999 0.14 -0.39 63.29
C PHE A 999 1.58 -0.08 63.74
N ASP A 1000 1.88 1.20 63.98
CA ASP A 1000 3.13 1.61 64.65
C ASP A 1000 3.02 1.50 66.18
N LYS A 1001 4.14 1.75 66.87
CA LYS A 1001 4.30 1.63 68.32
C LYS A 1001 3.55 2.69 69.14
N ASP A 1002 2.97 3.69 68.48
CA ASP A 1002 2.14 4.73 69.09
C ASP A 1002 0.65 4.60 68.68
N GLY A 1003 0.31 3.60 67.88
CA GLY A 1003 -1.08 3.20 67.56
C GLY A 1003 -1.66 3.71 66.23
N ASN A 1004 -0.86 4.21 65.28
CA ASN A 1004 -1.33 4.69 63.97
C ASN A 1004 -1.25 3.62 62.87
N ILE A 1005 -2.18 3.63 61.90
CA ILE A 1005 -2.30 2.63 60.81
C ILE A 1005 -1.22 2.83 59.73
N ILE A 1006 -0.53 1.76 59.34
CA ILE A 1006 0.54 1.75 58.32
C ILE A 1006 0.06 1.20 56.96
N GLU A 1007 -0.71 0.10 56.89
CA GLU A 1007 -1.28 -0.47 55.63
C GLU A 1007 -2.37 -1.55 55.89
N SER A 1008 -3.27 -1.85 54.92
CA SER A 1008 -4.41 -2.81 55.06
C SER A 1008 -4.65 -3.73 53.84
N SER A 1009 -5.08 -5.00 54.05
CA SER A 1009 -5.36 -6.02 52.99
C SER A 1009 -6.86 -6.36 52.76
N GLN A 1010 -7.24 -6.91 51.59
CA GLN A 1010 -8.59 -7.40 51.22
C GLN A 1010 -8.62 -8.86 50.69
N ILE A 1011 -9.76 -9.55 50.87
CA ILE A 1011 -10.07 -10.92 50.37
C ILE A 1011 -10.58 -10.87 48.93
N VAL A 1012 -10.04 -11.77 48.10
CA VAL A 1012 -10.32 -11.93 46.67
C VAL A 1012 -11.31 -13.11 46.49
N THR A 1013 -12.32 -12.98 45.61
CA THR A 1013 -13.46 -13.92 45.53
C THR A 1013 -13.35 -14.84 44.29
N LYS A 1014 -14.29 -15.79 44.14
CA LYS A 1014 -14.24 -16.93 43.19
C LYS A 1014 -14.09 -16.56 41.70
N ALA A 1015 -14.28 -15.31 41.30
CA ALA A 1015 -14.01 -14.84 39.94
C ALA A 1015 -12.51 -14.77 39.63
N ASP A 1016 -11.69 -14.54 40.65
CA ASP A 1016 -10.25 -14.29 40.51
C ASP A 1016 -9.42 -15.60 40.40
N MET A 1017 -9.98 -16.73 40.84
CA MET A 1017 -9.33 -18.05 40.76
C MET A 1017 -9.45 -18.71 39.37
N ASN A 1018 -10.46 -18.37 38.57
CA ASN A 1018 -10.62 -19.01 37.26
C ASN A 1018 -9.63 -18.51 36.20
N LEU A 1019 -9.05 -17.32 36.38
CA LEU A 1019 -7.99 -16.83 35.50
C LEU A 1019 -6.59 -17.32 35.90
N MET A 1020 -6.39 -17.70 37.17
CA MET A 1020 -5.07 -18.07 37.69
C MET A 1020 -4.79 -19.59 37.71
N ALA A 1021 -5.81 -20.44 37.61
CA ALA A 1021 -5.66 -21.89 37.80
C ALA A 1021 -5.46 -22.73 36.51
N SER A 1022 -5.63 -22.19 35.30
CA SER A 1022 -5.55 -23.03 34.09
C SER A 1022 -4.14 -23.55 33.77
N GLY A 1023 -3.10 -22.97 34.39
CA GLY A 1023 -1.70 -23.39 34.22
C GLY A 1023 -1.12 -24.23 35.35
N LEU A 1024 -1.86 -24.44 36.44
CA LEU A 1024 -1.36 -25.17 37.64
C LEU A 1024 -1.83 -26.63 37.70
N PHE A 1025 -2.69 -27.05 36.76
CA PHE A 1025 -3.19 -28.42 36.65
C PHE A 1025 -2.85 -28.99 35.28
N ASP A 1026 -2.45 -30.26 35.23
CA ASP A 1026 -2.21 -30.96 33.97
C ASP A 1026 -3.53 -31.34 33.28
N GLU A 1027 -3.41 -31.92 32.09
CA GLU A 1027 -4.51 -32.43 31.26
C GLU A 1027 -5.34 -33.56 31.93
N HIS A 1028 -4.98 -33.96 33.15
CA HIS A 1028 -5.70 -34.95 33.96
C HIS A 1028 -6.21 -34.38 35.29
N GLY A 1029 -6.12 -33.06 35.51
CA GLY A 1029 -6.68 -32.39 36.67
C GLY A 1029 -5.87 -32.58 37.95
N HIS A 1030 -4.61 -32.97 37.87
CA HIS A 1030 -3.69 -32.99 39.01
C HIS A 1030 -2.85 -31.71 39.05
N LEU A 1031 -2.61 -31.19 40.27
CA LEU A 1031 -1.69 -30.07 40.49
C LEU A 1031 -0.28 -30.48 40.06
N VAL A 1032 0.29 -29.81 39.04
CA VAL A 1032 1.61 -30.19 38.47
C VAL A 1032 2.78 -29.75 39.36
N SER A 1033 2.55 -28.86 40.33
CA SER A 1033 3.48 -28.57 41.43
C SER A 1033 2.72 -28.02 42.65
N GLY A 1034 3.16 -28.42 43.85
CA GLY A 1034 2.46 -28.22 45.13
C GLY A 1034 2.12 -26.78 45.54
N ALA A 1035 1.25 -26.69 46.56
CA ALA A 1035 0.66 -25.49 47.14
C ALA A 1035 1.60 -24.27 47.22
N GLY A 1036 1.20 -23.17 46.59
CA GLY A 1036 1.88 -21.88 46.71
C GLY A 1036 0.89 -20.72 46.51
N LEU A 1037 0.89 -19.79 47.48
CA LEU A 1037 0.28 -18.47 47.36
C LEU A 1037 0.81 -17.78 46.10
N ILE A 1038 -0.07 -17.31 45.22
CA ILE A 1038 0.29 -16.31 44.21
C ILE A 1038 0.58 -15.03 44.98
N THR A 1039 1.85 -14.64 45.03
CA THR A 1039 2.28 -13.43 45.72
C THR A 1039 1.99 -12.22 44.85
N LYS A 1040 2.05 -11.00 45.42
CA LYS A 1040 1.94 -9.73 44.66
C LYS A 1040 2.88 -9.66 43.45
N LYS A 1041 3.96 -10.46 43.44
CA LYS A 1041 4.90 -10.59 42.33
C LYS A 1041 4.36 -11.39 41.15
N ASP A 1042 3.49 -12.37 41.38
CA ASP A 1042 2.93 -13.27 40.37
C ASP A 1042 1.68 -12.68 39.68
N ALA A 1043 0.98 -11.74 40.34
CA ALA A 1043 -0.19 -11.03 39.81
C ALA A 1043 0.11 -9.64 39.21
N ALA A 1044 1.38 -9.21 39.16
CA ALA A 1044 1.77 -7.88 38.70
C ALA A 1044 1.69 -7.67 37.17
N GLY A 1045 1.24 -8.67 36.40
CA GLY A 1045 1.27 -8.64 34.94
C GLY A 1045 -0.05 -8.27 34.22
N ALA A 1046 -1.22 -8.34 34.87
CA ALA A 1046 -2.49 -8.34 34.12
C ALA A 1046 -3.53 -7.28 34.53
N PHE A 1047 -3.51 -6.75 35.76
CA PHE A 1047 -4.47 -5.73 36.21
C PHE A 1047 -3.83 -4.74 37.18
N VAL A 1048 -4.02 -3.43 36.95
CA VAL A 1048 -3.59 -2.35 37.85
C VAL A 1048 -4.82 -1.62 38.38
N VAL A 1049 -4.91 -1.40 39.68
CA VAL A 1049 -6.04 -0.80 40.40
C VAL A 1049 -5.50 0.36 41.24
N ASP A 1050 -6.18 1.50 41.31
CA ASP A 1050 -5.71 2.65 42.12
C ASP A 1050 -6.06 2.55 43.61
N GLU A 1051 -5.54 3.51 44.38
CA GLU A 1051 -5.67 3.62 45.85
C GLU A 1051 -7.13 3.73 46.33
N ASN A 1052 -8.09 4.02 45.44
CA ASN A 1052 -9.52 4.08 45.75
C ASN A 1052 -10.27 2.80 45.38
N GLY A 1053 -9.57 1.74 44.93
CA GLY A 1053 -10.15 0.46 44.53
C GLY A 1053 -10.77 0.46 43.13
N ASN A 1054 -10.49 1.48 42.30
CA ASN A 1054 -10.97 1.52 40.93
C ASN A 1054 -9.95 0.87 39.99
N LEU A 1055 -10.44 -0.03 39.13
CA LEU A 1055 -9.62 -0.68 38.10
C LEU A 1055 -9.06 0.39 37.16
N LYS A 1056 -7.73 0.58 37.16
CA LYS A 1056 -7.06 1.56 36.31
C LYS A 1056 -6.48 0.99 35.03
N SER A 1057 -6.21 -0.31 34.95
CA SER A 1057 -5.85 -0.96 33.68
C SER A 1057 -6.25 -2.43 33.70
N LEU A 1058 -6.98 -2.83 32.66
CA LEU A 1058 -7.40 -4.21 32.36
C LEU A 1058 -6.64 -4.68 31.12
N ILE A 1059 -5.94 -5.82 31.16
CA ILE A 1059 -5.52 -6.52 29.94
C ILE A 1059 -6.52 -7.66 29.71
N GLY A 1060 -7.57 -7.38 28.94
CA GLY A 1060 -8.55 -8.39 28.54
C GLY A 1060 -8.12 -9.05 27.24
N ALA A 1061 -7.70 -10.31 27.29
CA ALA A 1061 -7.39 -11.12 26.10
C ALA A 1061 -8.59 -12.00 25.72
N SER A 1062 -9.03 -11.91 24.47
CA SER A 1062 -10.01 -12.84 23.88
C SER A 1062 -9.46 -13.40 22.56
N VAL A 1063 -10.16 -14.37 21.96
CA VAL A 1063 -9.77 -14.96 20.66
C VAL A 1063 -9.77 -13.98 19.49
N GLU A 1064 -10.40 -12.80 19.62
CA GLU A 1064 -10.36 -11.72 18.62
C GLU A 1064 -9.34 -10.60 18.96
N GLY A 1065 -8.60 -10.71 20.08
CA GLY A 1065 -7.50 -9.81 20.42
C GLY A 1065 -7.55 -9.23 21.84
N VAL A 1066 -6.48 -8.51 22.22
CA VAL A 1066 -6.22 -7.98 23.57
C VAL A 1066 -6.60 -6.49 23.65
N LYS A 1067 -7.52 -6.13 24.56
CA LYS A 1067 -7.88 -4.72 24.85
C LYS A 1067 -7.26 -4.27 26.16
N ILE A 1068 -6.49 -3.18 26.11
CA ILE A 1068 -5.87 -2.51 27.26
C ILE A 1068 -6.47 -1.10 27.41
N LYS A 1069 -7.07 -0.78 28.56
CA LYS A 1069 -7.65 0.55 28.83
C LYS A 1069 -7.26 1.05 30.21
N GLY A 1070 -6.54 2.17 30.27
CA GLY A 1070 -6.14 2.85 31.51
C GLY A 1070 -5.67 4.29 31.33
N ASP A 1071 -5.69 5.07 32.42
CA ASP A 1071 -5.40 6.52 32.39
C ASP A 1071 -3.94 6.84 32.03
N TYR A 1072 -3.00 5.97 32.42
CA TYR A 1072 -1.58 6.04 32.05
C TYR A 1072 -1.10 4.62 31.72
N ILE A 1073 -0.79 4.38 30.45
CA ILE A 1073 -0.32 3.08 29.97
C ILE A 1073 1.17 3.24 29.62
N THR A 1074 2.04 2.67 30.46
CA THR A 1074 3.49 2.66 30.24
C THR A 1074 3.85 1.39 29.48
N LEU A 1075 4.36 1.56 28.26
CA LEU A 1075 4.80 0.48 27.38
C LEU A 1075 6.33 0.40 27.44
N GLU A 1076 6.87 -0.51 28.25
CA GLU A 1076 8.31 -0.68 28.45
C GLU A 1076 8.82 -1.92 27.70
N GLY A 1077 9.87 -1.72 26.90
CA GLY A 1077 10.46 -2.75 26.04
C GLY A 1077 9.85 -2.80 24.63
N LEU A 1078 10.21 -3.84 23.87
CA LEU A 1078 9.81 -3.97 22.46
C LEU A 1078 8.30 -4.21 22.32
N VAL A 1079 7.54 -3.18 21.97
CA VAL A 1079 6.09 -3.28 21.72
C VAL A 1079 5.84 -3.14 20.24
N THR A 1080 5.08 -4.06 19.64
CA THR A 1080 4.83 -4.06 18.18
C THR A 1080 3.36 -4.33 17.90
N ALA A 1081 2.67 -3.40 17.24
CA ALA A 1081 1.28 -3.55 16.81
C ALA A 1081 1.24 -3.68 15.28
N ASN A 1082 1.03 -4.90 14.77
CA ASN A 1082 0.99 -5.25 13.35
C ASN A 1082 2.12 -4.62 12.49
N ASN A 1083 3.34 -4.51 13.06
CA ASN A 1083 4.56 -3.96 12.43
C ASN A 1083 4.51 -2.49 11.95
N ASN A 1084 3.42 -1.77 12.18
CA ASN A 1084 3.27 -0.38 11.76
C ASN A 1084 3.45 0.62 12.92
N PHE A 1085 3.32 0.17 14.17
CA PHE A 1085 3.69 0.95 15.35
C PHE A 1085 4.58 0.09 16.24
N LYS A 1086 5.76 0.62 16.59
CA LYS A 1086 6.77 -0.06 17.37
C LYS A 1086 7.39 0.87 18.39
N ILE A 1087 7.42 0.45 19.65
CA ILE A 1087 8.24 1.11 20.67
C ILE A 1087 9.45 0.21 20.86
N LEU A 1088 10.64 0.77 20.69
CA LEU A 1088 11.90 0.06 20.79
C LEU A 1088 12.37 0.01 22.25
N LEU A 1089 13.30 -0.92 22.54
CA LEU A 1089 13.84 -1.15 23.88
C LEU A 1089 14.53 0.07 24.50
N ASP A 1090 14.96 1.03 23.68
CA ASP A 1090 15.57 2.29 24.11
C ASP A 1090 14.53 3.40 24.39
N GLY A 1091 13.23 3.07 24.32
CA GLY A 1091 12.11 3.99 24.55
C GLY A 1091 11.74 4.85 23.34
N SER A 1092 12.46 4.73 22.23
CA SER A 1092 12.12 5.43 20.98
C SER A 1092 10.91 4.80 20.30
N ILE A 1093 10.13 5.62 19.59
CA ILE A 1093 8.90 5.18 18.91
C ILE A 1093 9.11 5.21 17.40
N GLU A 1094 8.98 4.05 16.76
CA GLU A 1094 8.97 3.87 15.32
C GLU A 1094 7.53 3.68 14.83
N THR A 1095 7.09 4.54 13.92
CA THR A 1095 5.79 4.40 13.26
C THR A 1095 5.96 4.36 11.75
N ARG A 1096 5.24 3.47 11.08
CA ARG A 1096 5.25 3.31 9.61
C ARG A 1096 3.85 3.58 9.08
N ASN A 1097 3.75 4.47 8.09
CA ASN A 1097 2.51 4.99 7.49
C ASN A 1097 1.59 5.80 8.42
N ALA A 1098 2.13 6.45 9.45
CA ALA A 1098 1.36 7.35 10.30
C ALA A 1098 1.01 8.66 9.55
N LYS A 1099 -0.27 9.02 9.51
CA LYS A 1099 -0.72 10.35 9.06
C LYS A 1099 -1.00 11.23 10.28
N ILE A 1100 -0.05 12.10 10.61
CA ILE A 1100 -0.12 13.00 11.76
C ILE A 1100 -0.62 14.36 11.29
N TYR A 1101 -1.84 14.74 11.68
CA TYR A 1101 -2.45 16.03 11.36
C TYR A 1101 -2.51 16.89 12.62
N GLY A 1102 -1.82 18.03 12.62
CA GLY A 1102 -1.71 18.95 13.76
C GLY A 1102 -0.32 19.54 13.91
N THR A 1103 -0.07 20.28 14.99
CA THR A 1103 1.24 20.89 15.30
C THR A 1103 2.15 19.89 16.02
N VAL A 1104 3.34 19.66 15.48
CA VAL A 1104 4.36 18.79 16.08
C VAL A 1104 5.39 19.62 16.83
N TYR A 1105 5.48 19.45 18.15
CA TYR A 1105 6.49 20.10 18.98
C TYR A 1105 7.64 19.12 19.25
N ALA A 1106 8.77 19.31 18.57
CA ALA A 1106 9.99 18.53 18.78
C ALA A 1106 11.03 19.38 19.52
N TYR A 1107 11.55 18.87 20.64
CA TYR A 1107 12.58 19.56 21.43
C TYR A 1107 13.98 19.41 20.82
N GLU A 1108 14.24 18.25 20.24
CA GLU A 1108 15.42 17.91 19.43
C GLU A 1108 15.03 16.87 18.37
N GLY A 1109 15.79 16.83 17.28
CA GLY A 1109 15.52 15.90 16.19
C GLY A 1109 16.18 16.34 14.90
N LYS A 1110 16.38 15.40 13.99
CA LYS A 1110 16.92 15.66 12.66
C LYS A 1110 15.81 15.67 11.63
N ILE A 1111 15.71 16.76 10.90
CA ILE A 1111 14.91 16.83 9.66
C ILE A 1111 15.90 16.96 8.52
N GLY A 1112 16.21 15.84 7.87
CA GLY A 1112 17.35 15.78 6.95
C GLY A 1112 18.67 16.14 7.65
N GLY A 1113 19.42 17.11 7.11
CA GLY A 1113 20.69 17.58 7.66
C GLY A 1113 20.60 18.69 8.73
N PHE A 1114 19.39 19.13 9.09
CA PHE A 1114 19.17 20.19 10.06
C PHE A 1114 18.85 19.61 11.43
N THR A 1115 19.50 20.14 12.46
CA THR A 1115 19.20 19.79 13.86
C THR A 1115 18.28 20.85 14.43
N ILE A 1116 17.18 20.42 15.06
CA ILE A 1116 16.34 21.32 15.87
C ILE A 1116 17.01 21.44 17.24
N GLU A 1117 17.48 22.63 17.61
CA GLU A 1117 18.09 22.93 18.91
C GLU A 1117 17.45 24.21 19.47
N SER A 1118 16.95 24.17 20.72
CA SER A 1118 16.36 25.33 21.42
C SER A 1118 15.31 26.11 20.60
N GLY A 1119 14.45 25.39 19.86
CA GLY A 1119 13.38 25.99 19.05
C GLY A 1119 13.83 26.62 17.72
N ARG A 1120 15.05 26.31 17.23
CA ARG A 1120 15.57 26.79 15.94
C ARG A 1120 16.10 25.63 15.11
N LEU A 1121 15.95 25.72 13.79
CA LEU A 1121 16.67 24.85 12.85
C LEU A 1121 18.10 25.38 12.73
N TYR A 1122 19.07 24.58 13.14
CA TYR A 1122 20.46 24.99 13.30
C TYR A 1122 21.40 24.04 12.58
N TRP A 1123 22.26 24.59 11.71
CA TRP A 1123 23.31 23.87 10.98
C TRP A 1123 24.66 24.15 11.65
N LYS A 1124 25.31 23.12 12.20
CA LYS A 1124 26.42 23.28 13.17
C LYS A 1124 27.67 22.49 12.77
N SER A 1125 27.98 22.43 11.47
CA SER A 1125 29.20 21.80 10.97
C SER A 1125 30.08 22.82 10.26
N GLY A 1126 31.29 22.98 10.77
CA GLY A 1126 32.17 24.15 10.66
C GLY A 1126 32.96 24.33 9.37
N ASP A 1127 32.86 23.45 8.38
CA ASP A 1127 33.63 23.67 7.14
C ASP A 1127 32.81 23.55 5.88
N TYR A 1128 31.62 22.95 5.90
CA TYR A 1128 31.08 22.40 4.67
C TYR A 1128 29.58 22.06 4.74
N PHE A 1129 28.76 22.68 3.87
CA PHE A 1129 27.55 22.00 3.35
C PHE A 1129 28.03 20.91 2.38
N GLY A 1130 28.52 19.79 2.93
CA GLY A 1130 28.97 18.64 2.12
C GLY A 1130 30.15 18.87 1.18
N ASN A 1131 31.07 19.77 1.54
CA ASN A 1131 32.35 20.12 0.88
C ASN A 1131 32.42 21.49 0.15
N ASP A 1132 31.48 22.44 0.40
CA ASP A 1132 31.65 23.89 0.08
C ASP A 1132 31.64 24.86 1.29
N SER A 1133 32.67 25.73 1.41
CA SER A 1133 32.84 26.71 2.50
C SER A 1133 31.96 27.94 2.25
N ARG A 1134 31.16 28.36 3.24
CA ARG A 1134 30.28 29.55 3.25
C ARG A 1134 29.05 29.55 2.32
N SER A 1135 28.23 28.49 2.31
CA SER A 1135 26.84 28.63 1.83
C SER A 1135 25.80 27.88 2.66
N LEU A 1136 24.75 28.59 3.08
CA LEU A 1136 23.49 28.05 3.62
C LEU A 1136 22.43 28.35 2.56
N LYS A 1137 21.95 27.33 1.84
CA LYS A 1137 20.99 27.52 0.74
C LYS A 1137 19.60 27.00 1.16
N LEU A 1138 18.72 27.89 1.62
CA LEU A 1138 17.28 27.64 1.90
C LEU A 1138 16.38 28.86 1.58
N GLY A 1139 15.71 28.89 0.42
CA GLY A 1139 14.84 30.01 -0.04
C GLY A 1139 15.51 31.40 -0.20
N VAL A 1140 15.17 32.14 -1.27
CA VAL A 1140 15.69 33.47 -1.72
C VAL A 1140 16.63 34.25 -0.76
N SER A 1141 17.75 34.73 -1.28
CA SER A 1141 18.69 35.67 -0.64
C SER A 1141 18.03 36.73 0.20
N GLN A 1142 18.34 36.78 1.50
CA GLN A 1142 17.98 37.94 2.31
C GLN A 1142 19.03 39.04 2.28
N THR A 1143 20.27 38.77 1.83
CA THR A 1143 21.27 39.79 1.45
C THR A 1143 22.39 39.24 0.55
N GLY A 1144 22.94 40.10 -0.32
CA GLY A 1144 24.04 39.80 -1.25
C GLY A 1144 25.47 39.82 -0.68
N MET A 1145 25.65 39.76 0.65
CA MET A 1145 26.93 39.43 1.30
C MET A 1145 26.85 38.16 2.17
N GLU A 1146 25.66 37.56 2.27
CA GLU A 1146 25.47 36.18 2.70
C GLU A 1146 25.07 35.36 1.48
N GLY A 1147 25.74 34.22 1.27
CA GLY A 1147 25.38 33.32 0.19
C GLY A 1147 24.08 32.58 0.51
N ILE A 1148 22.93 33.22 0.26
CA ILE A 1148 21.60 32.59 0.31
C ILE A 1148 20.88 32.91 -1.01
N VAL A 1149 20.53 31.86 -1.75
CA VAL A 1149 19.33 31.52 -2.55
C VAL A 1149 18.73 32.32 -3.74
N ASP A 1150 18.47 31.51 -4.76
CA ASP A 1150 17.71 31.66 -6.01
C ASP A 1150 16.18 31.88 -5.83
N VAL A 1151 15.68 32.93 -6.49
CA VAL A 1151 14.23 33.16 -6.73
C VAL A 1151 13.98 32.97 -8.21
N SER A 1152 13.32 31.87 -8.54
CA SER A 1152 12.79 31.63 -9.87
C SER A 1152 11.29 31.93 -9.82
N PHE A 1153 10.86 33.03 -10.42
CA PHE A 1153 9.43 33.33 -10.59
C PHE A 1153 8.95 32.66 -11.88
N ASN A 1154 7.85 31.91 -11.80
CA ASN A 1154 7.11 31.45 -12.98
C ASN A 1154 6.33 32.64 -13.58
N ALA A 1155 6.07 32.56 -14.89
CA ALA A 1155 5.50 33.60 -15.76
C ALA A 1155 4.17 34.23 -15.29
N ALA A 1156 3.47 33.66 -14.31
CA ALA A 1156 2.21 34.20 -13.77
C ALA A 1156 2.38 35.23 -12.63
N THR A 1157 3.57 35.35 -12.03
CA THR A 1157 3.77 36.31 -10.93
C THR A 1157 4.37 37.61 -11.46
N GLN A 1158 3.61 38.70 -11.46
CA GLN A 1158 4.10 40.07 -11.67
C GLN A 1158 4.99 40.58 -10.51
N GLY A 1159 5.67 39.68 -9.78
CA GLY A 1159 6.54 40.01 -8.66
C GLY A 1159 7.92 40.45 -9.15
N LYS A 1160 8.25 41.73 -8.98
CA LYS A 1160 9.60 42.25 -9.27
C LYS A 1160 10.52 41.95 -8.08
N PHE A 1161 11.64 41.25 -8.30
CA PHE A 1161 12.75 41.20 -7.32
C PHE A 1161 13.57 42.50 -7.43
N GLY A 1162 13.53 43.36 -6.42
CA GLY A 1162 14.22 44.64 -6.42
C GLY A 1162 15.32 44.71 -5.36
N VAL A 1163 16.56 45.01 -5.78
CA VAL A 1163 17.69 45.30 -4.88
C VAL A 1163 17.86 46.84 -4.82
N LYS A 1164 17.71 47.45 -3.64
CA LYS A 1164 17.71 48.93 -3.46
C LYS A 1164 18.85 49.36 -2.52
N ALA A 1165 19.68 50.31 -2.97
CA ALA A 1165 20.67 50.96 -2.11
C ALA A 1165 19.98 52.06 -1.28
N VAL A 1166 20.13 52.04 0.05
CA VAL A 1166 19.49 53.00 0.94
C VAL A 1166 20.56 53.70 1.79
N GLY A 1167 20.73 55.02 1.58
CA GLY A 1167 21.61 55.88 2.39
C GLY A 1167 22.80 56.46 1.61
N SER A 1168 22.81 57.79 1.40
CA SER A 1168 23.87 58.51 0.68
C SER A 1168 24.99 59.02 1.60
N ASN A 1169 24.75 59.19 2.90
CA ASN A 1169 25.63 59.97 3.78
C ASN A 1169 27.03 59.35 4.04
N SER A 1170 27.24 58.05 3.77
CA SER A 1170 28.53 57.38 4.00
C SER A 1170 29.10 56.67 2.76
N GLY A 1171 28.47 56.83 1.59
CA GLY A 1171 28.97 56.24 0.32
C GLY A 1171 28.73 54.72 0.22
N GLY A 1172 27.47 54.30 0.14
CA GLY A 1172 27.08 52.88 0.03
C GLY A 1172 26.64 52.46 -1.37
N ALA A 1173 26.88 51.19 -1.71
CA ALA A 1173 26.40 50.55 -2.94
C ALA A 1173 25.51 49.33 -2.63
N ALA A 1174 24.45 49.09 -3.42
CA ALA A 1174 23.61 47.90 -3.25
C ALA A 1174 24.28 46.61 -3.75
N ILE A 1175 25.19 46.72 -4.72
CA ILE A 1175 26.01 45.63 -5.25
C ILE A 1175 27.45 46.15 -5.33
N TYR A 1176 28.40 45.56 -4.60
CA TYR A 1176 29.82 45.96 -4.62
C TYR A 1176 30.68 44.80 -5.09
N ALA A 1177 31.54 45.02 -6.09
CA ALA A 1177 32.58 44.05 -6.43
C ALA A 1177 33.87 44.78 -6.83
N SER A 1178 35.02 44.29 -6.36
CA SER A 1178 36.33 44.82 -6.76
C SER A 1178 37.15 43.67 -7.34
N SER A 1179 37.84 43.93 -8.44
CA SER A 1179 38.77 42.94 -9.01
C SER A 1179 40.17 43.05 -8.39
N LYS A 1180 40.35 43.95 -7.41
CA LYS A 1180 41.64 44.18 -6.74
C LYS A 1180 41.68 43.43 -5.41
N SER A 1181 42.83 42.86 -5.09
CA SER A 1181 43.07 42.16 -3.82
C SER A 1181 43.56 43.10 -2.70
N SER A 1182 44.07 44.30 -3.01
CA SER A 1182 44.36 45.37 -2.04
C SER A 1182 44.33 46.76 -2.69
N GLY A 1183 44.10 47.81 -1.89
CA GLY A 1183 43.94 49.20 -2.38
C GLY A 1183 42.58 49.45 -3.03
N GLN A 1184 41.56 48.69 -2.62
CA GLN A 1184 40.21 48.82 -3.14
C GLN A 1184 39.65 50.21 -2.87
N SER A 1185 38.99 50.79 -3.88
CA SER A 1185 38.27 52.05 -3.75
C SER A 1185 36.83 51.81 -3.30
N TYR A 1186 36.27 52.82 -2.64
CA TYR A 1186 34.92 52.78 -2.08
C TYR A 1186 34.10 53.96 -2.61
N PRO A 1187 32.77 53.83 -2.69
CA PRO A 1187 31.93 54.91 -3.17
C PRO A 1187 32.11 56.18 -2.32
N ILE A 1188 32.22 57.32 -2.98
CA ILE A 1188 32.39 58.63 -2.32
C ILE A 1188 31.17 59.01 -1.47
N SER A 1189 31.41 59.65 -0.33
CA SER A 1189 30.37 60.06 0.61
C SER A 1189 29.40 61.08 -0.02
N ALA A 1190 28.15 61.07 0.45
CA ALA A 1190 27.01 61.86 -0.04
C ALA A 1190 26.41 61.44 -1.40
N ASN A 1191 26.82 60.30 -1.98
CA ASN A 1191 26.17 59.70 -3.16
C ASN A 1191 25.76 58.24 -2.91
N THR A 1192 24.73 57.77 -3.61
CA THR A 1192 24.20 56.41 -3.50
C THR A 1192 24.30 55.67 -4.83
N TYR A 1193 24.89 54.47 -4.80
CA TYR A 1193 25.18 53.69 -6.00
C TYR A 1193 24.32 52.42 -6.04
N ALA A 1194 23.67 52.11 -7.17
CA ALA A 1194 22.95 50.84 -7.32
C ALA A 1194 23.93 49.66 -7.43
N GLY A 1195 25.08 49.88 -8.05
CA GLY A 1195 26.25 49.00 -7.99
C GLY A 1195 27.53 49.82 -8.09
N TYR A 1196 28.58 49.43 -7.36
CA TYR A 1196 29.89 50.08 -7.39
C TYR A 1196 30.95 49.02 -7.62
N PHE A 1197 31.62 49.12 -8.76
CA PHE A 1197 32.56 48.11 -9.20
C PHE A 1197 33.96 48.71 -9.34
N ASP A 1198 34.86 48.34 -8.43
CA ASP A 1198 36.24 48.83 -8.40
C ASP A 1198 37.16 47.87 -9.17
N GLY A 1199 37.00 47.88 -10.49
CA GLY A 1199 37.64 46.96 -11.41
C GLY A 1199 36.87 46.88 -12.72
N GLY A 1200 37.42 46.16 -13.71
CA GLY A 1200 36.73 45.98 -14.99
C GLY A 1200 35.46 45.13 -14.82
N VAL A 1201 34.31 45.69 -15.19
CA VAL A 1201 33.04 44.96 -15.28
C VAL A 1201 32.79 44.64 -16.74
N HIS A 1202 32.69 43.36 -17.08
CA HIS A 1202 32.26 42.94 -18.40
C HIS A 1202 30.78 42.56 -18.37
N VAL A 1203 29.98 43.27 -19.15
CA VAL A 1203 28.59 42.93 -19.41
C VAL A 1203 28.51 42.52 -20.86
N ASN A 1204 28.11 41.28 -21.13
CA ASN A 1204 27.97 40.78 -22.48
C ASN A 1204 26.52 41.01 -22.94
N GLY A 1205 26.25 42.22 -23.44
CA GLY A 1205 24.93 42.69 -23.85
C GLY A 1205 24.66 44.15 -23.47
N ASN A 1206 23.51 44.68 -23.88
CA ASN A 1206 23.17 46.10 -23.69
C ASN A 1206 22.71 46.41 -22.25
N VAL A 1207 23.37 47.38 -21.61
CA VAL A 1207 22.89 47.97 -20.34
C VAL A 1207 22.01 49.18 -20.66
N TYR A 1208 20.71 49.05 -20.44
CA TYR A 1208 19.78 50.17 -20.57
C TYR A 1208 19.63 50.90 -19.24
N CYS A 1209 20.13 52.13 -19.14
CA CYS A 1209 19.86 52.99 -18.00
C CYS A 1209 19.49 54.41 -18.47
N GLY A 1210 18.66 55.10 -17.70
CA GLY A 1210 18.12 56.40 -18.09
C GLY A 1210 19.16 57.53 -18.16
N VAL A 1211 20.25 57.44 -17.39
CA VAL A 1211 21.39 58.37 -17.41
C VAL A 1211 22.68 57.59 -17.09
N ILE A 1212 23.63 57.56 -18.04
CA ILE A 1212 25.02 57.13 -17.77
C ILE A 1212 25.81 58.40 -17.41
N LEU A 1213 26.18 58.57 -16.14
CA LEU A 1213 27.20 59.53 -15.76
C LEU A 1213 28.56 58.85 -15.90
N ALA A 1214 29.05 58.77 -17.13
CA ALA A 1214 30.46 58.54 -17.36
C ALA A 1214 31.18 59.88 -17.19
N ASN A 1215 32.36 59.88 -16.55
CA ASN A 1215 33.10 61.08 -16.15
C ASN A 1215 33.35 62.13 -17.26
N GLU A 1216 33.06 61.83 -18.53
CA GLU A 1216 33.35 62.73 -19.65
C GLU A 1216 32.20 63.01 -20.64
N ILE A 1217 30.99 62.40 -20.53
CA ILE A 1217 29.89 62.58 -21.53
C ILE A 1217 28.48 62.38 -20.93
N GLY A 1218 27.68 63.43 -20.69
CA GLY A 1218 26.23 63.32 -20.37
C GLY A 1218 25.59 64.51 -19.63
N THR A 1219 24.27 64.73 -19.79
CA THR A 1219 23.56 66.01 -19.53
C THR A 1219 22.24 65.95 -18.77
N SER A 1220 21.92 67.01 -18.03
CA SER A 1220 20.88 67.08 -16.97
C SER A 1220 19.54 67.70 -17.39
N TRP A 1221 18.50 67.40 -16.60
CA TRP A 1221 17.22 68.11 -16.58
C TRP A 1221 16.68 68.29 -15.16
N GLY A 1222 15.80 69.30 -14.95
CA GLY A 1222 15.15 69.59 -13.66
C GLY A 1222 13.74 70.17 -13.80
N LEU A 1223 12.84 69.80 -12.88
CA LEU A 1223 11.48 70.33 -12.72
C LEU A 1223 11.46 71.53 -11.77
N GLY A 1224 10.94 72.67 -12.22
CA GLY A 1224 10.66 73.81 -11.35
C GLY A 1224 9.49 73.54 -10.42
N SER A 1225 9.42 74.24 -9.28
CA SER A 1225 8.36 74.09 -8.27
C SER A 1225 6.94 74.43 -8.75
N ASP A 1226 6.78 74.85 -10.01
CA ASP A 1226 5.53 75.13 -10.71
C ASP A 1226 5.08 74.02 -11.68
N GLY A 1227 5.87 72.96 -11.86
CA GLY A 1227 5.55 71.84 -12.75
C GLY A 1227 6.17 71.90 -14.16
N THR A 1228 7.12 72.81 -14.43
CA THR A 1228 7.80 72.90 -15.74
C THR A 1228 9.22 72.30 -15.76
N TYR A 1229 9.54 71.43 -16.75
CA TYR A 1229 10.87 70.79 -16.90
C TYR A 1229 11.81 71.58 -17.85
N SER A 1230 13.10 71.69 -17.47
CA SER A 1230 14.18 72.28 -18.29
C SER A 1230 15.39 71.34 -18.45
N TYR A 1231 16.06 71.37 -19.60
CA TYR A 1231 17.13 70.44 -20.05
C TYR A 1231 18.35 71.19 -20.64
N THR A 1232 19.59 70.68 -20.48
CA THR A 1232 20.75 71.14 -21.31
C THR A 1232 21.84 70.09 -21.58
N LYS A 1233 22.08 69.80 -22.88
CA LYS A 1233 23.04 68.86 -23.56
C LYS A 1233 24.53 69.30 -23.54
N GLY A 1234 25.48 68.41 -23.87
CA GLY A 1234 26.93 68.64 -23.79
C GLY A 1234 27.74 67.77 -24.77
N LEU A 1235 28.74 68.40 -25.42
CA LEU A 1235 30.15 67.95 -25.65
C LEU A 1235 30.92 69.00 -26.48
N THR A 1236 32.08 69.46 -25.99
CA THR A 1236 33.14 70.12 -26.79
C THR A 1236 34.49 69.50 -26.38
N LYS A 1237 35.12 68.70 -27.24
CA LYS A 1237 36.45 68.09 -27.00
C LYS A 1237 37.27 68.07 -28.30
N ASP A 1238 38.56 68.33 -28.19
CA ASP A 1238 39.51 68.31 -29.32
C ASP A 1238 40.17 66.93 -29.44
N ILE A 1239 40.22 66.38 -30.66
CA ILE A 1239 40.79 65.06 -30.98
C ILE A 1239 41.86 65.25 -32.07
N SER A 1240 43.03 64.64 -31.88
CA SER A 1240 44.17 64.71 -32.80
C SER A 1240 44.58 63.30 -33.27
N PHE A 1241 44.81 63.12 -34.56
CA PHE A 1241 45.33 61.87 -35.13
C PHE A 1241 46.75 62.08 -35.67
N ALA A 1242 47.56 61.02 -35.73
CA ALA A 1242 48.93 61.08 -36.25
C ALA A 1242 48.91 61.51 -37.74
N GLY A 1243 49.37 62.73 -38.02
CA GLY A 1243 49.23 63.40 -39.32
C GLY A 1243 48.97 64.91 -39.23
N GLY A 1244 48.71 65.44 -38.02
CA GLY A 1244 48.67 66.88 -37.76
C GLY A 1244 47.32 67.56 -37.97
N VAL A 1245 46.30 66.83 -38.42
CA VAL A 1245 44.93 67.33 -38.57
C VAL A 1245 44.15 67.18 -37.25
N ARG A 1246 43.49 68.26 -36.82
CA ARG A 1246 42.71 68.33 -35.58
C ARG A 1246 41.20 68.43 -35.87
N TRP A 1247 40.41 67.79 -35.01
CA TRP A 1247 38.96 67.72 -35.11
C TRP A 1247 38.32 68.17 -33.80
N ARG A 1248 37.19 68.89 -33.87
CA ARG A 1248 36.41 69.36 -32.72
C ARG A 1248 34.93 69.04 -32.90
N PHE A 1249 34.26 68.62 -31.84
CA PHE A 1249 32.80 68.55 -31.79
C PHE A 1249 32.21 69.91 -31.43
N VAL A 1250 31.32 70.46 -32.27
CA VAL A 1250 30.54 71.67 -31.99
C VAL A 1250 29.08 71.39 -32.27
N ASN A 1251 28.22 71.59 -31.27
CA ASN A 1251 26.77 71.32 -31.35
C ASN A 1251 26.42 69.90 -31.84
N GLY A 1252 27.23 68.91 -31.48
CA GLY A 1252 27.00 67.51 -31.83
C GLY A 1252 27.38 67.11 -33.25
N LEU A 1253 27.99 68.00 -34.04
CA LEU A 1253 28.62 67.69 -35.32
C LEU A 1253 30.15 67.69 -35.16
N LEU A 1254 30.81 66.69 -35.76
CA LEU A 1254 32.25 66.59 -35.82
C LEU A 1254 32.76 67.43 -37.01
N ILE A 1255 33.60 68.41 -36.74
CA ILE A 1255 34.15 69.31 -37.76
C ILE A 1255 35.68 69.38 -37.65
N GLN A 1256 36.34 69.36 -38.81
CA GLN A 1256 37.79 69.54 -38.90
C GLN A 1256 38.13 71.00 -38.61
N TYR A 1257 39.10 71.22 -37.73
CA TYR A 1257 39.55 72.56 -37.35
C TYR A 1257 41.06 72.48 -37.12
N GLY A 1258 41.82 72.94 -38.10
CA GLY A 1258 43.30 72.87 -38.11
C GLY A 1258 43.79 71.71 -38.93
#